data_AF-A0A523XKP3-F1
#
_entry.id   AF-A0A523XKP3-F1
#
_cell.length_a   1.000
_cell.length_b   1.000
_cell.length_c   1.000
_cell.angle_alpha   90.00
_cell.angle_beta   90.00
_cell.angle_gamma   90.00
#
_symmetry.space_group_name_H-M   'P 1'
#
loop_
_entity.id
_entity.type
_entity.pdbx_description
1 polymer ?
#
loop_
_entity_poly.entity_id
_entity_poly.type
_entity_poly.pdbx_seq_one_letter_code
_entity_poly.pdbx_strand_id
1 'polypeptide(L)'
;MHLSLLDTRPFNKFVEMELERDDLYRSFTTLDEPKEISTAWVIFAESCAQNLSSINSLADMAIERLYDVFLEVKETNTNPLPLHHLLYGDFSNQLMALNQFELQLGVLTYVYSQVRNRGVFGFSPSNSQYIYYISAKKSIDKILYRVLYNEIPEASTPSLTPAPIIGDLLNVLMPLVRLENMKRLLPIYDSLPDSDKDLGVLMVKSEYDYLQGVTLLSNIIDVSKKAAQDFWWADPISELSILNHAKEHFEKTVEIWNKSPETQGKRVITIQKEFLPIVEAHSSLSLVQHFKLLANSALESGDLKHASKYYGKALKEYKKACDFLEQTENSEGQEIHKQYQQEESELKILHILTKLGLKHTIIVEKLYDQKTEEALQACVDIEKLLGEIEGTGSLPYIYGVSVAYSSASTIINELLQQDISHLNIIDRLVSQFSFPLKSMSSALSEVHFSFLKVNDENPRASFTELQELDEKLSYLEKAIELLPSFIPERDNQRKKVHAIRYYVKSLISENKVYLFADNNIVLDLILRSRAHYFAKKAEQSMVGIKKQEKELKNLIKERMIETKTVGMVTESSLLTLGLQSTYKNVVRKHIEEMIGVTIESEELPEFLAEAVEKQFAEMTEFHGLLDLILLDTQELIETSKNVSIKGNEINWDFVKRRNIFGPVIKKMFEGLQGVILGELYAIVKKPSKASSNYTKSSKNFYEVSETLGRIAE
;
A
#
# COMPACT_ATOMS: atom_id res chain seq x y z
N MET A 1 20.90 2.14 -15.39
CA MET A 1 20.70 0.74 -14.94
C MET A 1 19.52 0.21 -15.73
N HIS A 2 19.73 -0.74 -16.65
CA HIS A 2 18.62 -1.36 -17.37
C HIS A 2 17.97 -2.38 -16.42
N LEU A 3 16.95 -1.95 -15.68
CA LEU A 3 15.98 -2.86 -15.08
C LEU A 3 15.33 -3.65 -16.21
N SER A 4 15.08 -4.94 -15.99
CA SER A 4 14.35 -5.71 -17.00
C SER A 4 12.96 -5.09 -17.15
N LEU A 5 12.37 -5.09 -18.35
CA LEU A 5 11.02 -4.53 -18.57
C LEU A 5 9.97 -5.17 -17.63
N LEU A 6 10.20 -6.42 -17.20
CA LEU A 6 9.38 -7.14 -16.21
C LEU A 6 9.38 -6.50 -14.82
N ASP A 7 10.51 -5.93 -14.40
CA ASP A 7 10.68 -5.25 -13.11
C ASP A 7 10.00 -3.86 -13.08
N THR A 8 9.51 -3.39 -14.23
CA THR A 8 8.88 -2.06 -14.33
C THR A 8 7.35 -2.10 -14.29
N ARG A 9 6.75 -3.30 -14.30
CA ARG A 9 5.29 -3.52 -14.32
C ARG A 9 4.60 -2.98 -13.06
N PRO A 10 3.59 -2.10 -13.20
CA PRO A 10 2.75 -1.65 -12.10
C PRO A 10 2.23 -2.78 -11.19
N PHE A 11 1.73 -3.88 -11.76
CA PHE A 11 1.23 -5.04 -11.01
C PHE A 11 2.31 -5.65 -10.11
N ASN A 12 3.53 -5.83 -10.65
CA ASN A 12 4.65 -6.40 -9.91
C ASN A 12 5.17 -5.43 -8.83
N LYS A 13 5.22 -4.12 -9.12
CA LYS A 13 5.69 -3.09 -8.18
C LYS A 13 4.89 -3.08 -6.87
N PHE A 14 3.58 -3.32 -6.92
CA PHE A 14 2.78 -3.44 -5.68
C PHE A 14 3.13 -4.68 -4.88
N VAL A 15 3.34 -5.81 -5.55
CA VAL A 15 3.75 -7.06 -4.91
C VAL A 15 5.13 -6.89 -4.27
N GLU A 16 6.05 -6.21 -4.94
CA GLU A 16 7.39 -5.88 -4.44
C GLU A 16 7.34 -4.97 -3.21
N MET A 17 6.53 -3.90 -3.25
CA MET A 17 6.33 -3.01 -2.11
C MET A 17 5.77 -3.76 -0.87
N GLU A 18 4.82 -4.69 -1.06
CA GLU A 18 4.33 -5.55 0.03
C GLU A 18 5.44 -6.46 0.60
N LEU A 19 6.29 -7.01 -0.26
CA LEU A 19 7.43 -7.83 0.15
C LEU A 19 8.47 -7.02 0.91
N GLU A 20 8.87 -5.86 0.37
CA GLU A 20 9.83 -4.95 0.99
C GLU A 20 9.39 -4.54 2.39
N ARG A 21 8.09 -4.26 2.59
CA ARG A 21 7.54 -3.94 3.91
C ARG A 21 7.70 -5.11 4.88
N ASP A 22 7.30 -6.31 4.48
CA ASP A 22 7.37 -7.48 5.36
C ASP A 22 8.82 -7.83 5.73
N ASP A 23 9.74 -7.69 4.77
CA ASP A 23 11.17 -7.91 4.99
C ASP A 23 11.79 -6.83 5.88
N LEU A 24 11.30 -5.59 5.82
CA LEU A 24 11.72 -4.49 6.70
C LEU A 24 11.45 -4.81 8.17
N TYR A 25 10.23 -5.25 8.51
CA TYR A 25 9.87 -5.61 9.89
C TYR A 25 10.60 -6.87 10.38
N ARG A 26 10.82 -7.86 9.50
CA ARG A 26 11.64 -9.02 9.83
C ARG A 26 13.08 -8.62 10.13
N SER A 27 13.67 -7.76 9.33
CA SER A 27 15.04 -7.27 9.50
C SER A 27 15.22 -6.54 10.84
N PHE A 28 14.21 -5.78 11.29
CA PHE A 28 14.23 -5.08 12.58
C PHE A 28 14.18 -5.97 13.82
N THR A 29 13.93 -7.27 13.67
CA THR A 29 14.16 -8.22 14.77
C THR A 29 15.65 -8.45 15.04
N THR A 30 16.52 -8.10 14.07
CA THR A 30 17.98 -8.27 14.13
C THR A 30 18.75 -6.95 14.18
N LEU A 31 18.15 -5.84 13.70
CA LEU A 31 18.72 -4.50 13.77
C LEU A 31 18.40 -3.86 15.14
N ASP A 32 19.42 -3.53 15.92
CA ASP A 32 19.26 -2.96 17.26
C ASP A 32 19.53 -1.45 17.33
N GLU A 33 20.09 -0.83 16.28
CA GLU A 33 20.44 0.60 16.27
C GLU A 33 19.35 1.49 15.63
N PRO A 34 18.82 2.51 16.35
CA PRO A 34 17.83 3.44 15.80
C PRO A 34 18.22 4.12 14.49
N LYS A 35 19.53 4.33 14.26
CA LYS A 35 20.07 4.91 13.02
C LYS A 35 19.95 3.95 11.84
N GLU A 36 20.23 2.66 12.03
CA GLU A 36 20.10 1.63 11.00
C GLU A 36 18.62 1.42 10.63
N ILE A 37 17.76 1.36 11.65
CA ILE A 37 16.30 1.29 11.47
C ILE A 37 15.80 2.50 10.67
N SER A 38 16.25 3.70 11.03
CA SER A 38 15.87 4.92 10.31
C SER A 38 16.36 4.91 8.87
N THR A 39 17.59 4.48 8.62
CA THR A 39 18.15 4.40 7.26
C THR A 39 17.34 3.44 6.38
N ALA A 40 16.99 2.26 6.91
CA ALA A 40 16.17 1.29 6.19
C ALA A 40 14.77 1.83 5.88
N TRP A 41 14.14 2.54 6.83
CA TRP A 41 12.85 3.21 6.60
C TRP A 41 12.92 4.31 5.55
N VAL A 42 13.99 5.11 5.53
CA VAL A 42 14.18 6.15 4.51
C VAL A 42 14.27 5.52 3.12
N ILE A 43 15.01 4.42 2.96
CA ILE A 43 15.10 3.70 1.68
C ILE A 43 13.74 3.15 1.26
N PHE A 44 13.01 2.54 2.20
CA PHE A 44 11.66 2.05 1.94
C PHE A 44 10.70 3.18 1.53
N ALA A 45 10.75 4.32 2.23
CA ALA A 45 9.93 5.48 1.89
C ALA A 45 10.29 6.09 0.53
N GLU A 46 11.56 6.05 0.12
CA GLU A 46 12.00 6.42 -1.23
C GLU A 46 11.33 5.53 -2.28
N SER A 47 11.39 4.21 -2.08
CA SER A 47 10.74 3.20 -2.95
C SER A 47 9.23 3.43 -3.05
N CYS A 48 8.54 3.59 -1.90
CA CYS A 48 7.09 3.85 -1.88
C CYS A 48 6.72 5.12 -2.64
N ALA A 49 7.40 6.25 -2.38
CA ALA A 49 7.10 7.51 -3.05
C ALA A 49 7.35 7.44 -4.57
N GLN A 50 8.40 6.75 -5.01
CA GLN A 50 8.69 6.53 -6.43
C GLN A 50 7.59 5.70 -7.10
N ASN A 51 7.20 4.59 -6.48
CA ASN A 51 6.18 3.70 -7.02
C ASN A 51 4.81 4.37 -7.04
N LEU A 52 4.39 5.00 -5.94
CA LEU A 52 3.13 5.76 -5.85
C LEU A 52 3.07 6.87 -6.91
N SER A 53 4.17 7.60 -7.13
CA SER A 53 4.21 8.60 -8.21
C SER A 53 4.07 7.98 -9.60
N SER A 54 4.62 6.78 -9.83
CA SER A 54 4.48 6.08 -11.12
C SER A 54 3.03 5.63 -11.36
N ILE A 55 2.36 5.16 -10.30
CA ILE A 55 0.94 4.77 -10.36
C ILE A 55 0.06 6.00 -10.58
N ASN A 56 0.41 7.12 -9.94
CA ASN A 56 -0.28 8.38 -10.11
C ASN A 56 -0.21 8.85 -11.58
N SER A 57 0.93 8.72 -12.26
CA SER A 57 1.04 8.97 -13.70
C SER A 57 0.12 8.07 -14.55
N LEU A 58 -0.11 6.82 -14.15
CA LEU A 58 -1.07 5.94 -14.85
C LEU A 58 -2.52 6.36 -14.62
N ALA A 59 -2.85 6.79 -13.40
CA ALA A 59 -4.16 7.35 -13.09
C ALA A 59 -4.42 8.61 -13.93
N ASP A 60 -3.41 9.47 -14.04
CA ASP A 60 -3.46 10.68 -14.84
C ASP A 60 -3.73 10.41 -16.32
N MET A 61 -2.98 9.48 -16.93
CA MET A 61 -3.21 9.06 -18.30
C MET A 61 -4.60 8.43 -18.51
N ALA A 62 -5.09 7.64 -17.55
CA ALA A 62 -6.43 7.07 -17.60
C ALA A 62 -7.50 8.17 -17.53
N ILE A 63 -7.34 9.18 -16.67
CA ILE A 63 -8.24 10.33 -16.57
C ILE A 63 -8.28 11.09 -17.90
N GLU A 64 -7.12 11.40 -18.48
CA GLU A 64 -7.05 12.10 -19.77
C GLU A 64 -7.81 11.33 -20.87
N ARG A 65 -7.57 10.01 -20.98
CA ARG A 65 -8.26 9.20 -21.99
C ARG A 65 -9.76 9.11 -21.73
N LEU A 66 -10.20 8.93 -20.49
CA LEU A 66 -11.62 8.79 -20.17
C LEU A 66 -12.36 10.12 -20.30
N TYR A 67 -11.70 11.25 -20.04
CA TYR A 67 -12.26 12.57 -20.27
C TYR A 67 -12.50 12.81 -21.76
N ASP A 68 -11.54 12.44 -22.60
CA ASP A 68 -11.69 12.47 -24.04
C ASP A 68 -12.87 11.62 -24.54
N VAL A 69 -13.01 10.39 -24.02
CA VAL A 69 -14.14 9.51 -24.36
C VAL A 69 -15.46 10.12 -23.92
N PHE A 70 -15.50 10.70 -22.72
CA PHE A 70 -16.70 11.36 -22.21
C PHE A 70 -17.15 12.51 -23.12
N LEU A 71 -16.22 13.33 -23.62
CA LEU A 71 -16.52 14.38 -24.60
C LEU A 71 -16.99 13.79 -25.93
N GLU A 72 -16.30 12.78 -26.45
CA GLU A 72 -16.65 12.12 -27.72
C GLU A 72 -18.06 11.49 -27.67
N VAL A 73 -18.42 10.84 -26.55
CA VAL A 73 -19.76 10.28 -26.32
C VAL A 73 -20.81 11.38 -26.28
N LYS A 74 -20.53 12.51 -25.61
CA LYS A 74 -21.44 13.66 -25.57
C LYS A 74 -21.68 14.26 -26.96
N GLU A 75 -20.65 14.33 -27.79
CA GLU A 75 -20.71 14.95 -29.12
C GLU A 75 -21.31 14.02 -30.19
N THR A 76 -20.95 12.75 -30.16
CA THR A 76 -21.24 11.79 -31.26
C THR A 76 -22.27 10.72 -30.89
N ASN A 77 -22.64 10.61 -29.61
CA ASN A 77 -23.48 9.53 -29.06
C ASN A 77 -22.95 8.11 -29.35
N THR A 78 -21.65 7.98 -29.66
CA THR A 78 -20.99 6.70 -29.94
C THR A 78 -19.97 6.42 -28.84
N ASN A 79 -20.00 5.23 -28.26
CA ASN A 79 -19.06 4.83 -27.22
C ASN A 79 -17.84 4.11 -27.83
N PRO A 80 -16.65 4.72 -27.84
CA PRO A 80 -15.43 4.10 -28.37
C PRO A 80 -14.85 3.02 -27.43
N LEU A 81 -15.29 2.95 -26.17
CA LEU A 81 -14.83 1.98 -25.16
C LEU A 81 -16.01 1.22 -24.52
N PRO A 82 -16.81 0.47 -25.29
CA PRO A 82 -18.04 -0.17 -24.78
C PRO A 82 -17.75 -1.24 -23.72
N LEU A 83 -16.66 -2.00 -23.86
CA LEU A 83 -16.24 -3.00 -22.86
C LEU A 83 -15.76 -2.35 -21.56
N HIS A 84 -15.09 -1.20 -21.64
CA HIS A 84 -14.64 -0.49 -20.46
C HIS A 84 -15.83 0.09 -19.68
N HIS A 85 -16.79 0.67 -20.39
CA HIS A 85 -18.05 1.15 -19.83
C HIS A 85 -18.86 0.01 -19.17
N LEU A 86 -18.88 -1.19 -19.77
CA LEU A 86 -19.51 -2.37 -19.17
C LEU A 86 -18.86 -2.78 -17.83
N LEU A 87 -17.52 -2.71 -17.74
CA LEU A 87 -16.77 -3.17 -16.56
C LEU A 87 -16.68 -2.14 -15.44
N TYR A 88 -16.72 -0.84 -15.76
CA TYR A 88 -16.44 0.24 -14.81
C TYR A 88 -17.56 1.30 -14.72
N GLY A 89 -18.72 1.03 -15.29
CA GLY A 89 -19.88 1.91 -15.20
C GLY A 89 -19.72 3.20 -16.01
N ASP A 90 -20.51 4.22 -15.68
CA ASP A 90 -20.56 5.50 -16.41
C ASP A 90 -19.24 6.30 -16.31
N PHE A 91 -18.82 6.91 -17.42
CA PHE A 91 -17.55 7.66 -17.48
C PHE A 91 -17.48 8.86 -16.54
N SER A 92 -18.61 9.52 -16.22
CA SER A 92 -18.62 10.62 -15.25
C SER A 92 -18.30 10.15 -13.83
N ASN A 93 -18.88 9.01 -13.43
CA ASN A 93 -18.58 8.37 -12.15
C ASN A 93 -17.12 7.92 -12.09
N GLN A 94 -16.60 7.36 -13.19
CA GLN A 94 -15.20 6.95 -13.27
C GLN A 94 -14.24 8.12 -13.12
N LEU A 95 -14.49 9.24 -13.82
CA LEU A 95 -13.65 10.43 -13.73
C LEU A 95 -13.62 11.02 -12.32
N MET A 96 -14.77 11.07 -11.64
CA MET A 96 -14.86 11.53 -10.25
C MET A 96 -14.10 10.61 -9.29
N ALA A 97 -14.28 9.29 -9.41
CA ALA A 97 -13.59 8.30 -8.59
C ALA A 97 -12.07 8.29 -8.83
N LEU A 98 -11.63 8.45 -10.08
CA LEU A 98 -10.21 8.50 -10.42
C LEU A 98 -9.53 9.78 -9.90
N ASN A 99 -10.16 10.95 -10.01
CA ASN A 99 -9.57 12.18 -9.45
C ASN A 99 -9.48 12.14 -7.92
N GLN A 100 -10.48 11.58 -7.23
CA GLN A 100 -10.41 11.36 -5.77
C GLN A 100 -9.26 10.41 -5.40
N PHE A 101 -9.09 9.35 -6.19
CA PHE A 101 -8.03 8.39 -5.97
C PHE A 101 -6.64 8.95 -6.30
N GLU A 102 -6.51 9.74 -7.36
CA GLU A 102 -5.30 10.47 -7.71
C GLU A 102 -4.87 11.39 -6.55
N LEU A 103 -5.84 12.06 -5.91
CA LEU A 103 -5.59 12.91 -4.74
C LEU A 103 -5.06 12.09 -3.56
N GLN A 104 -5.65 10.92 -3.28
CA GLN A 104 -5.16 10.01 -2.23
C GLN A 104 -3.72 9.55 -2.53
N LEU A 105 -3.41 9.17 -3.77
CA LEU A 105 -2.06 8.80 -4.18
C LEU A 105 -1.07 9.96 -4.06
N GLY A 106 -1.47 11.18 -4.44
CA GLY A 106 -0.68 12.39 -4.29
C GLY A 106 -0.34 12.68 -2.83
N VAL A 107 -1.33 12.55 -1.93
CA VAL A 107 -1.11 12.71 -0.48
C VAL A 107 -0.21 11.63 0.09
N LEU A 108 -0.40 10.35 -0.27
CA LEU A 108 0.51 9.27 0.17
C LEU A 108 1.94 9.49 -0.34
N THR A 109 2.10 9.92 -1.59
CA THR A 109 3.41 10.27 -2.17
C THR A 109 4.07 11.41 -1.39
N TYR A 110 3.28 12.42 -0.98
CA TYR A 110 3.74 13.49 -0.09
C TYR A 110 4.20 12.92 1.27
N VAL A 111 3.40 12.04 1.90
CA VAL A 111 3.72 11.44 3.21
C VAL A 111 5.05 10.70 3.16
N TYR A 112 5.23 9.77 2.23
CA TYR A 112 6.48 9.03 2.10
C TYR A 112 7.68 9.92 1.71
N SER A 113 7.44 10.96 0.90
CA SER A 113 8.48 11.95 0.60
C SER A 113 8.89 12.76 1.84
N GLN A 114 7.97 13.01 2.78
CA GLN A 114 8.29 13.67 4.06
C GLN A 114 9.09 12.76 4.98
N VAL A 115 8.69 11.49 5.12
CA VAL A 115 9.44 10.46 5.87
C VAL A 115 10.88 10.40 5.37
N ARG A 116 11.05 10.38 4.04
CA ARG A 116 12.35 10.45 3.40
C ARG A 116 13.10 11.73 3.77
N ASN A 117 12.53 12.91 3.50
CA ASN A 117 13.25 14.19 3.65
C ASN A 117 13.63 14.51 5.10
N ARG A 118 12.76 14.16 6.04
CA ARG A 118 12.92 14.47 7.47
C ARG A 118 13.59 13.32 8.22
N GLY A 119 13.53 12.12 7.67
CA GLY A 119 13.93 10.89 8.34
C GLY A 119 13.01 10.52 9.50
N VAL A 120 13.34 9.44 10.19
CA VAL A 120 12.59 8.94 11.35
C VAL A 120 13.50 8.73 12.55
N PHE A 121 12.90 8.71 13.75
CA PHE A 121 13.62 8.52 15.02
C PHE A 121 14.78 9.52 15.25
N GLY A 122 14.66 10.74 14.72
CA GLY A 122 15.66 11.80 14.89
C GLY A 122 16.89 11.70 13.99
N PHE A 123 16.91 10.78 13.02
CA PHE A 123 17.98 10.67 12.03
C PHE A 123 17.46 11.08 10.66
N SER A 124 18.02 12.14 10.09
CA SER A 124 17.65 12.66 8.77
C SER A 124 18.75 12.42 7.72
N PRO A 125 18.40 12.21 6.44
CA PRO A 125 19.37 12.17 5.37
C PRO A 125 19.95 13.56 5.07
N SER A 126 21.15 13.59 4.49
CA SER A 126 21.89 14.83 4.23
C SER A 126 21.28 15.72 3.14
N ASN A 127 20.45 15.17 2.26
CA ASN A 127 19.78 15.89 1.17
C ASN A 127 18.30 16.10 1.49
N SER A 128 17.86 17.36 1.60
CA SER A 128 16.49 17.70 2.02
C SER A 128 15.45 17.82 0.90
N GLN A 129 15.86 17.82 -0.38
CA GLN A 129 14.94 17.94 -1.52
C GLN A 129 14.87 16.65 -2.34
N TYR A 130 13.78 15.91 -2.15
CA TYR A 130 13.46 14.71 -2.91
C TYR A 130 12.51 15.03 -4.07
N ILE A 131 12.81 14.53 -5.26
CA ILE A 131 12.07 14.86 -6.49
C ILE A 131 10.58 14.49 -6.40
N TYR A 132 10.23 13.40 -5.71
CA TYR A 132 8.85 12.95 -5.60
C TYR A 132 7.99 13.80 -4.66
N TYR A 133 8.59 14.63 -3.81
CA TYR A 133 7.87 15.68 -3.09
C TYR A 133 7.28 16.71 -4.08
N ILE A 134 8.06 17.09 -5.09
CA ILE A 134 7.63 18.02 -6.15
C ILE A 134 6.56 17.36 -7.02
N SER A 135 6.73 16.07 -7.34
CA SER A 135 5.74 15.28 -8.09
C SER A 135 4.38 15.24 -7.37
N ALA A 136 4.37 14.95 -6.07
CA ALA A 136 3.17 14.95 -5.25
C ALA A 136 2.43 16.30 -5.32
N LYS A 137 3.15 17.41 -5.15
CA LYS A 137 2.56 18.75 -5.26
C LYS A 137 1.95 19.01 -6.64
N LYS A 138 2.66 18.64 -7.72
CA LYS A 138 2.16 18.82 -9.09
C LYS A 138 0.86 18.06 -9.35
N SER A 139 0.73 16.82 -8.86
CA SER A 139 -0.52 16.05 -9.00
C SER A 139 -1.67 16.71 -8.24
N ILE A 140 -1.44 17.12 -6.99
CA ILE A 140 -2.45 17.84 -6.19
C ILE A 140 -2.89 19.13 -6.90
N ASP A 141 -1.95 19.92 -7.42
CA ASP A 141 -2.23 21.15 -8.17
C ASP A 141 -3.01 20.87 -9.46
N LYS A 142 -2.74 19.75 -10.16
CA LYS A 142 -3.46 19.33 -11.37
C LYS A 142 -4.93 19.03 -11.07
N ILE A 143 -5.22 18.36 -9.95
CA ILE A 143 -6.59 18.04 -9.54
C ILE A 143 -7.33 19.33 -9.17
N LEU A 144 -6.68 20.24 -8.44
CA LEU A 144 -7.25 21.56 -8.15
C LEU A 144 -7.59 22.33 -9.44
N TYR A 145 -6.69 22.31 -10.43
CA TYR A 145 -6.95 22.90 -11.74
C TYR A 145 -8.21 22.30 -12.37
N ARG A 146 -8.31 20.97 -12.45
CA ARG A 146 -9.49 20.30 -13.02
C ARG A 146 -10.80 20.68 -12.32
N VAL A 147 -10.77 20.80 -10.99
CA VAL A 147 -11.94 21.27 -10.21
C VAL A 147 -12.30 22.72 -10.57
N LEU A 148 -11.33 23.63 -10.59
CA LEU A 148 -11.57 25.06 -10.85
C LEU A 148 -12.06 25.34 -12.27
N TYR A 149 -11.65 24.52 -13.24
CA TYR A 149 -12.03 24.67 -14.65
C TYR A 149 -13.21 23.77 -15.07
N ASN A 150 -13.88 23.11 -14.11
CA ASN A 150 -15.01 22.19 -14.36
C ASN A 150 -14.68 21.06 -15.35
N GLU A 151 -13.44 20.56 -15.31
CA GLU A 151 -12.99 19.40 -16.10
C GLU A 151 -13.37 18.07 -15.44
N ILE A 152 -13.94 18.10 -14.24
CA ILE A 152 -14.49 16.92 -13.56
C ILE A 152 -16.02 16.95 -13.69
N PRO A 153 -16.62 16.04 -14.48
CA PRO A 153 -18.07 15.97 -14.57
C PRO A 153 -18.70 15.50 -13.25
N GLU A 154 -19.90 15.98 -12.95
CA GLU A 154 -20.68 15.48 -11.80
C GLU A 154 -21.08 14.02 -12.03
N ALA A 155 -21.01 13.21 -10.97
CA ALA A 155 -21.45 11.82 -11.00
C ALA A 155 -22.95 11.75 -11.33
N SER A 156 -23.30 11.00 -12.36
CA SER A 156 -24.62 11.06 -13.00
C SER A 156 -25.53 9.87 -12.67
N THR A 157 -24.96 8.74 -12.23
CA THR A 157 -25.71 7.48 -12.05
C THR A 157 -25.45 6.85 -10.68
N PRO A 158 -26.47 6.22 -10.06
CA PRO A 158 -26.26 5.43 -8.85
C PRO A 158 -25.31 4.27 -9.12
N SER A 159 -24.27 4.13 -8.30
CA SER A 159 -23.35 2.99 -8.29
C SER A 159 -23.46 2.18 -7.00
N LEU A 160 -22.93 0.95 -7.00
CA LEU A 160 -22.91 0.07 -5.82
C LEU A 160 -22.16 0.70 -4.64
N THR A 161 -21.14 1.50 -4.95
CA THR A 161 -20.39 2.33 -4.01
C THR A 161 -20.83 3.78 -4.17
N PRO A 162 -21.15 4.53 -3.10
CA PRO A 162 -21.40 5.97 -3.22
C PRO A 162 -20.20 6.66 -3.89
N ALA A 163 -20.45 7.32 -5.02
CA ALA A 163 -19.40 8.07 -5.72
C ALA A 163 -19.00 9.29 -4.88
N PRO A 164 -17.71 9.66 -4.83
CA PRO A 164 -17.29 10.90 -4.20
C PRO A 164 -17.92 12.10 -4.91
N ILE A 165 -18.05 13.22 -4.21
CA ILE A 165 -18.53 14.48 -4.79
C ILE A 165 -17.40 15.52 -4.82
N ILE A 166 -17.57 16.59 -5.60
CA ILE A 166 -16.59 17.70 -5.67
C ILE A 166 -16.30 18.27 -4.27
N GLY A 167 -17.30 18.29 -3.38
CA GLY A 167 -17.12 18.70 -1.98
C GLY A 167 -16.06 17.88 -1.24
N ASP A 168 -15.95 16.57 -1.51
CA ASP A 168 -14.97 15.68 -0.88
C ASP A 168 -13.54 16.04 -1.32
N LEU A 169 -13.34 16.35 -2.60
CA LEU A 169 -12.07 16.84 -3.14
C LEU A 169 -11.69 18.18 -2.50
N LEU A 170 -12.64 19.12 -2.45
CA LEU A 170 -12.41 20.46 -1.90
C LEU A 170 -12.08 20.44 -0.40
N ASN A 171 -12.62 19.49 0.36
CA ASN A 171 -12.31 19.32 1.78
C ASN A 171 -10.82 19.04 2.03
N VAL A 172 -10.12 18.45 1.05
CA VAL A 172 -8.67 18.19 1.12
C VAL A 172 -7.89 19.31 0.43
N LEU A 173 -8.33 19.79 -0.73
CA LEU A 173 -7.62 20.77 -1.54
C LEU A 173 -7.62 22.18 -0.92
N MET A 174 -8.75 22.63 -0.35
CA MET A 174 -8.88 24.01 0.16
C MET A 174 -7.94 24.32 1.33
N PRO A 175 -7.73 23.43 2.32
CA PRO A 175 -6.68 23.60 3.33
C PRO A 175 -5.30 23.79 2.72
N LEU A 176 -4.93 22.98 1.72
CA LEU A 176 -3.63 23.07 1.04
C LEU A 176 -3.46 24.39 0.28
N VAL A 177 -4.52 24.88 -0.38
CA VAL A 177 -4.52 26.20 -1.05
C VAL A 177 -4.33 27.33 -0.04
N ARG A 178 -5.03 27.29 1.10
CA ARG A 178 -4.88 28.29 2.16
C ARG A 178 -3.46 28.33 2.71
N LEU A 179 -2.87 27.15 2.93
CA LEU A 179 -1.50 26.98 3.38
C LEU A 179 -0.49 27.58 2.38
N GLU A 180 -0.63 27.28 1.09
CA GLU A 180 0.25 27.80 0.03
C GLU A 180 0.13 29.34 -0.09
N ASN A 181 -1.09 29.88 0.01
CA ASN A 181 -1.31 31.33 0.01
C ASN A 181 -0.62 31.99 1.21
N MET A 182 -0.72 31.41 2.40
CA MET A 182 -0.04 31.93 3.59
C MET A 182 1.49 31.86 3.43
N LYS A 183 2.01 30.75 2.87
CA LYS A 183 3.43 30.58 2.58
C LYS A 183 3.96 31.65 1.62
N ARG A 184 3.17 32.05 0.61
CA ARG A 184 3.54 33.11 -0.33
C ARG A 184 3.60 34.51 0.30
N LEU A 185 2.89 34.73 1.41
CA LEU A 185 2.96 35.99 2.15
C LEU A 185 4.25 36.10 2.96
N LEU A 186 4.85 34.98 3.40
CA LEU A 186 6.04 35.00 4.27
C LEU A 186 7.19 35.85 3.72
N PRO A 187 7.64 35.71 2.45
CA PRO A 187 8.73 36.53 1.92
C PRO A 187 8.37 38.02 1.79
N ILE A 188 7.08 38.33 1.57
CA ILE A 188 6.60 39.72 1.47
C ILE A 188 6.73 40.38 2.84
N TYR A 189 6.28 39.71 3.90
CA TYR A 189 6.40 40.23 5.27
C TYR A 189 7.85 40.26 5.76
N ASP A 190 8.67 39.28 5.39
CA ASP A 190 10.11 39.28 5.72
C ASP A 190 10.87 40.45 5.05
N SER A 191 10.33 41.00 3.96
CA SER A 191 10.90 42.14 3.22
C SER A 191 10.49 43.53 3.75
N LEU A 192 9.61 43.61 4.75
CA LEU A 192 9.15 44.88 5.32
C LEU A 192 10.25 45.58 6.15
N PRO A 193 10.27 46.93 6.21
CA PRO A 193 11.18 47.68 7.08
C PRO A 193 11.00 47.32 8.56
N ASP A 194 12.09 47.29 9.33
CA ASP A 194 12.10 46.83 10.73
C ASP A 194 11.10 47.58 11.65
N SER A 195 10.68 48.80 11.30
CA SER A 195 9.67 49.58 12.05
C SER A 195 8.25 49.00 12.00
N ASP A 196 7.91 48.20 10.98
CA ASP A 196 6.57 47.61 10.76
C ASP A 196 6.60 46.07 10.80
N LYS A 197 7.77 45.49 11.08
CA LYS A 197 8.09 44.08 10.87
C LYS A 197 7.62 43.17 11.99
N ASP A 198 7.71 43.62 13.24
CA ASP A 198 7.65 42.70 14.38
C ASP A 198 6.28 42.03 14.54
N LEU A 199 5.16 42.78 14.58
CA LEU A 199 3.85 42.16 14.82
C LEU A 199 3.31 41.41 13.59
N GLY A 200 3.43 42.00 12.39
CA GLY A 200 2.89 41.43 11.15
C GLY A 200 3.59 40.14 10.73
N VAL A 201 4.92 40.09 10.80
CA VAL A 201 5.70 38.89 10.49
C VAL A 201 5.41 37.76 11.49
N LEU A 202 5.34 38.08 12.79
CA LEU A 202 5.02 37.09 13.82
C LEU A 202 3.61 36.51 13.62
N MET A 203 2.62 37.35 13.32
CA MET A 203 1.25 36.88 13.04
C MET A 203 1.20 35.94 11.84
N VAL A 204 1.78 36.31 10.69
CA VAL A 204 1.74 35.49 9.47
C VAL A 204 2.53 34.19 9.63
N LYS A 205 3.70 34.22 10.27
CA LYS A 205 4.48 33.01 10.59
C LYS A 205 3.70 32.07 11.50
N SER A 206 3.14 32.61 12.57
CA SER A 206 2.37 31.80 13.52
C SER A 206 1.10 31.21 12.91
N GLU A 207 0.41 31.94 12.02
CA GLU A 207 -0.77 31.46 11.31
C GLU A 207 -0.40 30.39 10.27
N TYR A 208 0.72 30.57 9.56
CA TYR A 208 1.24 29.54 8.67
C TYR A 208 1.53 28.24 9.42
N ASP A 209 2.30 28.32 10.52
CA ASP A 209 2.63 27.15 11.34
C ASP A 209 1.37 26.50 11.93
N TYR A 210 0.41 27.29 12.42
CA TYR A 210 -0.86 26.78 12.92
C TYR A 210 -1.64 26.02 11.83
N LEU A 211 -1.81 26.63 10.66
CA LEU A 211 -2.52 26.02 9.53
C LEU A 211 -1.81 24.77 9.03
N GLN A 212 -0.47 24.76 9.02
CA GLN A 212 0.32 23.59 8.66
C GLN A 212 0.09 22.45 9.66
N GLY A 213 0.14 22.73 10.96
CA GLY A 213 -0.14 21.75 12.02
C GLY A 213 -1.53 21.13 11.89
N VAL A 214 -2.57 21.97 11.71
CA VAL A 214 -3.95 21.52 11.51
C VAL A 214 -4.09 20.70 10.22
N THR A 215 -3.51 21.14 9.11
CA THR A 215 -3.62 20.43 7.83
C THR A 215 -2.97 19.04 7.90
N LEU A 216 -1.82 18.93 8.55
CA LEU A 216 -1.16 17.64 8.76
C LEU A 216 -2.02 16.70 9.62
N LEU A 217 -2.54 17.20 10.74
CA LEU A 217 -3.31 16.42 11.70
C LEU A 217 -4.69 15.99 11.16
N SER A 218 -5.45 16.94 10.60
CA SER A 218 -6.88 16.75 10.30
C SER A 218 -7.18 16.47 8.81
N ASN A 219 -6.20 16.61 7.91
CA ASN A 219 -6.43 16.35 6.48
C ASN A 219 -5.50 15.27 5.93
N ILE A 220 -4.19 15.38 6.17
CA ILE A 220 -3.20 14.43 5.62
C ILE A 220 -3.31 13.06 6.30
N ILE A 221 -3.41 13.02 7.63
CA ILE A 221 -3.59 11.76 8.38
C ILE A 221 -4.92 11.11 8.04
N ASP A 222 -6.00 11.87 7.94
CA ASP A 222 -7.32 11.35 7.58
C ASP A 222 -7.35 10.68 6.21
N VAL A 223 -6.71 11.30 5.21
CA VAL A 223 -6.54 10.69 3.89
C VAL A 223 -5.73 9.40 3.97
N SER A 224 -4.66 9.38 4.78
CA SER A 224 -3.82 8.19 4.97
C SER A 224 -4.58 7.06 5.68
N LYS A 225 -5.40 7.37 6.69
CA LYS A 225 -6.26 6.41 7.41
C LYS A 225 -7.34 5.84 6.51
N LYS A 226 -8.03 6.68 5.72
CA LYS A 226 -9.00 6.22 4.71
C LYS A 226 -8.33 5.31 3.67
N ALA A 227 -7.18 5.71 3.15
CA ALA A 227 -6.41 4.89 2.23
C ALA A 227 -6.06 3.52 2.85
N ALA A 228 -5.66 3.46 4.12
CA ALA A 228 -5.36 2.21 4.83
C ALA A 228 -6.57 1.28 4.96
N GLN A 229 -7.78 1.83 5.13
CA GLN A 229 -9.02 1.06 5.16
C GLN A 229 -9.36 0.50 3.78
N ASP A 230 -9.18 1.32 2.74
CA ASP A 230 -9.59 1.01 1.37
C ASP A 230 -8.58 0.06 0.71
N PHE A 231 -7.33 0.47 0.55
CA PHE A 231 -6.36 -0.19 -0.34
C PHE A 231 -4.91 -0.23 0.14
N TRP A 232 -4.48 0.77 0.91
CA TRP A 232 -3.12 0.92 1.41
C TRP A 232 -2.92 0.19 2.75
N TRP A 233 -1.77 0.42 3.38
CA TRP A 233 -1.46 -0.12 4.71
C TRP A 233 -1.64 0.95 5.77
N ALA A 234 -2.00 0.53 6.98
CA ALA A 234 -1.83 1.37 8.15
C ALA A 234 -0.34 1.38 8.50
N ASP A 235 0.38 2.40 8.04
CA ASP A 235 1.82 2.55 8.26
C ASP A 235 2.08 3.46 9.47
N PRO A 236 2.39 2.89 10.65
CA PRO A 236 2.57 3.66 11.87
C PRO A 236 3.79 4.57 11.85
N ILE A 237 4.82 4.25 11.06
CA ILE A 237 6.04 5.07 11.03
C ILE A 237 5.83 6.31 10.18
N SER A 238 5.13 6.15 9.05
CA SER A 238 4.71 7.27 8.23
C SER A 238 3.75 8.19 8.98
N GLU A 239 2.75 7.64 9.69
CA GLU A 239 1.83 8.43 10.52
C GLU A 239 2.58 9.19 11.64
N LEU A 240 3.47 8.50 12.38
CA LEU A 240 4.31 9.11 13.40
C LEU A 240 5.17 10.27 12.85
N SER A 241 5.76 10.11 11.67
CA SER A 241 6.56 11.16 11.04
C SER A 241 5.73 12.41 10.75
N ILE A 242 4.48 12.25 10.30
CA ILE A 242 3.57 13.36 10.02
C ILE A 242 3.09 14.02 11.32
N LEU A 243 2.80 13.24 12.36
CA LEU A 243 2.41 13.74 13.67
C LEU A 243 3.54 14.54 14.33
N ASN A 244 4.77 14.06 14.29
CA ASN A 244 5.94 14.80 14.77
C ASN A 244 6.11 16.12 14.00
N HIS A 245 5.89 16.10 12.69
CA HIS A 245 5.92 17.31 11.88
C HIS A 245 4.82 18.30 12.29
N ALA A 246 3.59 17.82 12.54
CA ALA A 246 2.50 18.65 13.05
C ALA A 246 2.84 19.25 14.42
N LYS A 247 3.40 18.44 15.33
CA LYS A 247 3.85 18.85 16.67
C LYS A 247 4.84 20.01 16.60
N GLU A 248 5.88 19.89 15.77
CA GLU A 248 6.88 20.97 15.62
C GLU A 248 6.25 22.30 15.18
N HIS A 249 5.25 22.26 14.30
CA HIS A 249 4.55 23.46 13.87
C HIS A 249 3.69 24.05 14.98
N PHE A 250 2.95 23.23 15.72
CA PHE A 250 2.21 23.70 16.90
C PHE A 250 3.13 24.30 17.97
N GLU A 251 4.27 23.68 18.25
CA GLU A 251 5.26 24.19 19.20
C GLU A 251 5.85 25.53 18.74
N LYS A 252 6.16 25.70 17.46
CA LYS A 252 6.60 26.99 16.89
C LYS A 252 5.53 28.06 17.03
N THR A 253 4.27 27.74 16.73
CA THR A 253 3.16 28.68 16.93
C THR A 253 3.10 29.13 18.40
N VAL A 254 3.16 28.19 19.35
CA VAL A 254 3.16 28.51 20.79
C VAL A 254 4.38 29.36 21.17
N GLU A 255 5.58 29.03 20.68
CA GLU A 255 6.80 29.79 20.95
C GLU A 255 6.68 31.24 20.44
N ILE A 256 6.15 31.43 19.23
CA ILE A 256 5.94 32.75 18.62
C ILE A 256 4.94 33.57 19.44
N TRP A 257 3.76 33.03 19.75
CA TRP A 257 2.74 33.75 20.51
C TRP A 257 3.15 33.99 21.97
N ASN A 258 3.97 33.12 22.56
CA ASN A 258 4.52 33.31 23.90
C ASN A 258 5.40 34.58 24.01
N LYS A 259 5.96 35.06 22.88
CA LYS A 259 6.76 36.30 22.81
C LYS A 259 5.90 37.58 22.71
N SER A 260 4.58 37.47 22.53
CA SER A 260 3.66 38.62 22.42
C SER A 260 2.39 38.45 23.30
N PRO A 261 2.48 38.75 24.61
CA PRO A 261 1.43 38.47 25.60
C PRO A 261 0.07 39.13 25.37
N GLU A 262 0.04 40.28 24.70
CA GLU A 262 -1.17 41.10 24.56
C GLU A 262 -2.26 40.48 23.64
N THR A 263 -1.92 39.39 22.93
CA THR A 263 -2.82 38.68 21.99
C THR A 263 -3.03 37.20 22.36
N GLN A 264 -2.44 36.73 23.48
CA GLN A 264 -2.19 35.31 23.78
C GLN A 264 -3.40 34.41 24.11
N GLY A 265 -4.58 34.95 24.40
CA GLY A 265 -5.53 34.20 25.24
C GLY A 265 -6.02 32.87 24.68
N LYS A 266 -6.69 32.86 23.53
CA LYS A 266 -7.48 31.68 23.12
C LYS A 266 -6.69 30.64 22.34
N ARG A 267 -5.84 31.08 21.40
CA ARG A 267 -5.21 30.17 20.43
C ARG A 267 -4.08 29.33 21.04
N VAL A 268 -3.25 29.91 21.92
CA VAL A 268 -2.22 29.16 22.65
C VAL A 268 -2.87 28.13 23.57
N ILE A 269 -3.95 28.51 24.27
CA ILE A 269 -4.72 27.59 25.12
C ILE A 269 -5.30 26.44 24.27
N THR A 270 -5.93 26.73 23.14
CA THR A 270 -6.45 25.69 22.22
C THR A 270 -5.34 24.75 21.75
N ILE A 271 -4.17 25.27 21.34
CA ILE A 271 -3.06 24.40 20.92
C ILE A 271 -2.57 23.52 22.07
N GLN A 272 -2.37 24.10 23.25
CA GLN A 272 -1.83 23.38 24.40
C GLN A 272 -2.81 22.37 25.03
N LYS A 273 -4.11 22.67 25.02
CA LYS A 273 -5.13 21.83 25.66
C LYS A 273 -5.84 20.86 24.71
N GLU A 274 -5.96 21.23 23.44
CA GLU A 274 -6.70 20.44 22.45
C GLU A 274 -5.75 19.73 21.48
N PHE A 275 -4.94 20.48 20.73
CA PHE A 275 -4.16 19.89 19.62
C PHE A 275 -2.92 19.09 20.07
N LEU A 276 -2.07 19.63 20.94
CA LEU A 276 -0.84 18.96 21.35
C LEU A 276 -1.10 17.61 22.04
N PRO A 277 -2.02 17.49 23.02
CA PRO A 277 -2.34 16.20 23.64
C PRO A 277 -2.84 15.16 22.63
N ILE A 278 -3.66 15.57 21.65
CA ILE A 278 -4.15 14.68 20.58
C ILE A 278 -3.00 14.19 19.70
N VAL A 279 -2.09 15.09 19.29
CA VAL A 279 -0.92 14.73 18.47
C VAL A 279 0.00 13.77 19.23
N GLU A 280 0.25 14.01 20.52
CA GLU A 280 1.09 13.15 21.36
C GLU A 280 0.45 11.78 21.62
N ALA A 281 -0.86 11.75 21.84
CA ALA A 281 -1.62 10.51 21.95
C ALA A 281 -1.54 9.68 20.67
N HIS A 282 -1.83 10.28 19.51
CA HIS A 282 -1.73 9.59 18.23
C HIS A 282 -0.31 9.13 17.90
N SER A 283 0.71 9.92 18.29
CA SER A 283 2.11 9.54 18.11
C SER A 283 2.44 8.29 18.93
N SER A 284 1.97 8.26 20.18
CA SER A 284 2.13 7.12 21.08
C SER A 284 1.38 5.89 20.56
N LEU A 285 0.16 6.05 20.05
CA LEU A 285 -0.63 4.97 19.43
C LEU A 285 0.02 4.43 18.15
N SER A 286 0.62 5.30 17.34
CA SER A 286 1.40 4.89 16.17
C SER A 286 2.59 4.01 16.61
N LEU A 287 3.30 4.40 17.67
CA LEU A 287 4.36 3.57 18.25
C LEU A 287 3.85 2.25 18.82
N VAL A 288 2.65 2.22 19.42
CA VAL A 288 2.00 0.96 19.86
C VAL A 288 1.84 0.01 18.68
N GLN A 289 1.27 0.47 17.56
CA GLN A 289 1.08 -0.37 16.38
C GLN A 289 2.42 -0.80 15.77
N HIS A 290 3.41 0.09 15.71
CA HIS A 290 4.76 -0.26 15.26
C HIS A 290 5.38 -1.38 16.10
N PHE A 291 5.32 -1.27 17.44
CA PHE A 291 5.86 -2.29 18.32
C PHE A 291 5.05 -3.59 18.29
N LYS A 292 3.73 -3.54 18.07
CA LYS A 292 2.91 -4.75 17.82
C LYS A 292 3.37 -5.47 16.55
N LEU A 293 3.64 -4.76 15.46
CA LEU A 293 4.14 -5.35 14.22
C LEU A 293 5.52 -6.01 14.41
N LEU A 294 6.44 -5.36 15.14
CA LEU A 294 7.72 -5.96 15.49
C LEU A 294 7.57 -7.19 16.39
N ALA A 295 6.67 -7.13 17.36
CA ALA A 295 6.40 -8.25 18.26
C ALA A 295 5.84 -9.46 17.51
N ASN A 296 4.91 -9.24 16.59
CA ASN A 296 4.34 -10.28 15.74
C ASN A 296 5.41 -10.88 14.81
N SER A 297 6.26 -10.06 14.19
CA SER A 297 7.34 -10.56 13.33
C SER A 297 8.36 -11.41 14.12
N ALA A 298 8.69 -10.99 15.35
CA ALA A 298 9.52 -11.79 16.25
C ALA A 298 8.81 -13.11 16.63
N LEU A 299 7.51 -13.07 16.90
CA LEU A 299 6.69 -14.24 17.24
C LEU A 299 6.63 -15.26 16.09
N GLU A 300 6.42 -14.81 14.85
CA GLU A 300 6.46 -15.62 13.62
C GLU A 300 7.78 -16.38 13.49
N SER A 301 8.91 -15.71 13.78
CA SER A 301 10.25 -16.29 13.75
C SER A 301 10.56 -17.22 14.93
N GLY A 302 9.69 -17.26 15.95
CA GLY A 302 9.89 -18.03 17.18
C GLY A 302 10.75 -17.32 18.23
N ASP A 303 11.09 -16.05 18.04
CA ASP A 303 11.85 -15.25 18.99
C ASP A 303 10.94 -14.63 20.06
N LEU A 304 10.59 -15.44 21.07
CA LEU A 304 9.73 -15.02 22.18
C LEU A 304 10.36 -13.89 23.02
N LYS A 305 11.69 -13.76 23.03
CA LYS A 305 12.42 -12.75 23.81
C LYS A 305 12.20 -11.37 23.22
N HIS A 306 12.40 -11.23 21.90
CA HIS A 306 12.12 -9.99 21.20
C HIS A 306 10.63 -9.69 21.15
N ALA A 307 9.77 -10.70 20.95
CA ALA A 307 8.32 -10.52 21.02
C ALA A 307 7.88 -9.91 22.37
N SER A 308 8.35 -10.47 23.49
CA SER A 308 8.05 -9.93 24.83
C SER A 308 8.61 -8.51 25.04
N LYS A 309 9.84 -8.24 24.59
CA LYS A 309 10.45 -6.89 24.65
C LYS A 309 9.57 -5.86 23.92
N TYR A 310 9.10 -6.17 22.73
CA TYR A 310 8.29 -5.24 21.92
C TYR A 310 6.86 -5.10 22.44
N TYR A 311 6.20 -6.17 22.87
CA TYR A 311 4.89 -6.06 23.54
C TYR A 311 4.98 -5.22 24.83
N GLY A 312 6.06 -5.37 25.61
CA GLY A 312 6.32 -4.52 26.77
C GLY A 312 6.51 -3.04 26.41
N LYS A 313 7.20 -2.73 25.31
CA LYS A 313 7.32 -1.35 24.79
C LYS A 313 5.97 -0.80 24.34
N ALA A 314 5.18 -1.60 23.62
CA ALA A 314 3.84 -1.23 23.19
C ALA A 314 2.96 -0.87 24.41
N LEU A 315 2.97 -1.69 25.48
CA LEU A 315 2.21 -1.39 26.70
C LEU A 315 2.63 -0.06 27.36
N LYS A 316 3.92 0.27 27.33
CA LYS A 316 4.42 1.52 27.89
C LYS A 316 3.92 2.73 27.08
N GLU A 317 4.00 2.67 25.75
CA GLU A 317 3.51 3.76 24.89
C GLU A 317 1.98 3.87 24.95
N TYR A 318 1.28 2.75 25.08
CA TYR A 318 -0.17 2.73 25.26
C TYR A 318 -0.58 3.52 26.52
N LYS A 319 0.09 3.29 27.67
CA LYS A 319 -0.17 4.04 28.90
C LYS A 319 0.04 5.54 28.73
N LYS A 320 1.13 5.94 28.06
CA LYS A 320 1.35 7.36 27.75
C LYS A 320 0.24 7.93 26.88
N ALA A 321 -0.24 7.19 25.88
CA ALA A 321 -1.35 7.62 25.04
C ALA A 321 -2.60 7.88 25.89
N CYS A 322 -2.95 6.96 26.80
CA CYS A 322 -4.05 7.15 27.75
C CYS A 322 -3.83 8.40 28.61
N ASP A 323 -2.64 8.59 29.18
CA ASP A 323 -2.34 9.76 30.01
C ASP A 323 -2.57 11.08 29.24
N PHE A 324 -2.21 11.15 27.96
CA PHE A 324 -2.45 12.32 27.10
C PHE A 324 -3.93 12.50 26.74
N LEU A 325 -4.65 11.41 26.47
CA LEU A 325 -6.07 11.45 26.15
C LEU A 325 -6.94 11.80 27.36
N GLU A 326 -6.54 11.42 28.57
CA GLU A 326 -7.24 11.84 29.81
C GLU A 326 -7.08 13.34 30.08
N GLN A 327 -5.98 13.93 29.62
CA GLN A 327 -5.70 15.36 29.78
C GLN A 327 -6.44 16.23 28.76
N THR A 328 -7.02 15.66 27.71
CA THR A 328 -7.69 16.44 26.67
C THR A 328 -9.10 16.87 27.06
N GLU A 329 -9.44 18.13 26.78
CA GLU A 329 -10.81 18.65 26.91
C GLU A 329 -11.65 18.36 25.64
N ASN A 330 -11.07 17.69 24.63
CA ASN A 330 -11.71 17.39 23.34
C ASN A 330 -12.50 16.07 23.36
N SER A 331 -13.74 16.09 22.84
CA SER A 331 -14.61 14.91 22.73
C SER A 331 -14.05 13.80 21.84
N GLU A 332 -13.32 14.14 20.79
CA GLU A 332 -12.65 13.17 19.90
C GLU A 332 -11.58 12.38 20.66
N GLY A 333 -10.78 13.06 21.48
CA GLY A 333 -9.79 12.41 22.34
C GLY A 333 -10.43 11.47 23.38
N GLN A 334 -11.59 11.83 23.90
CA GLN A 334 -12.36 10.96 24.80
C GLN A 334 -12.96 9.74 24.09
N GLU A 335 -13.36 9.86 22.82
CA GLU A 335 -13.84 8.75 22.01
C GLU A 335 -12.70 7.78 21.67
N ILE A 336 -11.55 8.31 21.28
CA ILE A 336 -10.31 7.54 21.08
C ILE A 336 -9.99 6.76 22.36
N HIS A 337 -10.02 7.40 23.54
CA HIS A 337 -9.74 6.71 24.80
C HIS A 337 -10.65 5.48 25.02
N LYS A 338 -11.95 5.59 24.73
CA LYS A 338 -12.90 4.48 24.86
C LYS A 338 -12.62 3.33 23.90
N GLN A 339 -12.23 3.63 22.66
CA GLN A 339 -11.93 2.62 21.64
C GLN A 339 -10.69 1.78 22.03
N TYR A 340 -9.69 2.42 22.61
CA TYR A 340 -8.40 1.77 22.88
C TYR A 340 -8.39 0.89 24.15
N GLN A 341 -9.28 1.09 25.12
CA GLN A 341 -9.31 0.34 26.38
C GLN A 341 -9.38 -1.19 26.20
N GLN A 342 -10.01 -1.68 25.14
CA GLN A 342 -10.08 -3.11 24.84
C GLN A 342 -8.74 -3.67 24.31
N GLU A 343 -7.97 -2.89 23.54
CA GLU A 343 -6.67 -3.31 23.00
C GLU A 343 -5.60 -3.50 24.08
N GLU A 344 -5.68 -2.75 25.19
CA GLU A 344 -4.73 -2.89 26.29
C GLU A 344 -4.76 -4.29 26.91
N SER A 345 -5.97 -4.85 27.06
CA SER A 345 -6.16 -6.16 27.67
C SER A 345 -5.56 -7.27 26.83
N GLU A 346 -5.79 -7.25 25.51
CA GLU A 346 -5.15 -8.20 24.58
C GLU A 346 -3.63 -8.09 24.66
N LEU A 347 -3.10 -6.87 24.60
CA LEU A 347 -1.66 -6.61 24.59
C LEU A 347 -0.98 -7.09 25.89
N LYS A 348 -1.65 -6.92 27.04
CA LYS A 348 -1.20 -7.46 28.34
C LYS A 348 -1.11 -8.97 28.30
N ILE A 349 -2.16 -9.65 27.82
CA ILE A 349 -2.18 -11.12 27.73
C ILE A 349 -1.05 -11.62 26.82
N LEU A 350 -0.86 -11.04 25.64
CA LEU A 350 0.21 -11.43 24.71
C LEU A 350 1.60 -11.27 25.34
N HIS A 351 1.83 -10.16 26.05
CA HIS A 351 3.08 -9.94 26.79
C HIS A 351 3.34 -10.99 27.87
N ILE A 352 2.31 -11.36 28.63
CA ILE A 352 2.45 -12.39 29.68
C ILE A 352 2.68 -13.77 29.05
N LEU A 353 1.93 -14.13 28.01
CA LEU A 353 2.06 -15.42 27.32
C LEU A 353 3.44 -15.61 26.68
N THR A 354 4.03 -14.56 26.09
CA THR A 354 5.41 -14.62 25.58
C THR A 354 6.43 -14.86 26.70
N LYS A 355 6.26 -14.23 27.88
CA LYS A 355 7.10 -14.51 29.06
C LYS A 355 6.93 -15.95 29.56
N LEU A 356 5.71 -16.46 29.58
CA LEU A 356 5.42 -17.83 29.99
C LEU A 356 6.10 -18.83 29.05
N GLY A 357 6.04 -18.61 27.73
CA GLY A 357 6.74 -19.46 26.76
C GLY A 357 8.27 -19.44 26.93
N LEU A 358 8.86 -18.28 27.22
CA LEU A 358 10.29 -18.18 27.55
C LEU A 358 10.65 -18.99 28.79
N LYS A 359 9.86 -18.87 29.87
CA LYS A 359 10.11 -19.58 31.12
C LYS A 359 10.00 -21.09 30.96
N HIS A 360 9.03 -21.57 30.17
CA HIS A 360 8.90 -23.00 29.86
C HIS A 360 10.06 -23.51 28.99
N THR A 361 10.56 -22.70 28.06
CA THR A 361 11.77 -23.04 27.28
C THR A 361 12.98 -23.19 28.19
N ILE A 362 13.17 -22.26 29.15
CA ILE A 362 14.23 -22.34 30.16
C ILE A 362 14.09 -23.60 31.01
N ILE A 363 12.88 -23.96 31.45
CA ILE A 363 12.66 -25.20 32.23
C ILE A 363 13.15 -26.43 31.46
N VAL A 364 12.79 -26.55 30.18
CA VAL A 364 13.22 -27.68 29.34
C VAL A 364 14.75 -27.71 29.21
N GLU A 365 15.39 -26.58 28.92
CA GLU A 365 16.85 -26.48 28.83
C GLU A 365 17.53 -26.89 30.15
N LYS A 366 17.03 -26.40 31.29
CA LYS A 366 17.59 -26.73 32.61
C LYS A 366 17.38 -28.19 33.00
N LEU A 367 16.26 -28.78 32.61
CA LEU A 367 15.99 -30.20 32.82
C LEU A 367 16.93 -31.09 31.98
N TYR A 368 17.20 -30.71 30.72
CA TYR A 368 18.22 -31.37 29.91
C TYR A 368 19.61 -31.29 30.54
N ASP A 369 19.96 -30.12 31.10
CA ASP A 369 21.22 -29.88 31.82
C ASP A 369 21.27 -30.49 33.23
N GLN A 370 20.20 -31.14 33.68
CA GLN A 370 20.06 -31.72 35.02
C GLN A 370 20.17 -30.70 36.17
N LYS A 371 19.74 -29.45 35.94
CA LYS A 371 19.75 -28.35 36.91
C LYS A 371 18.38 -28.13 37.55
N THR A 372 17.97 -29.04 38.43
CA THR A 372 16.62 -29.10 39.00
C THR A 372 16.23 -27.87 39.84
N GLU A 373 17.15 -27.31 40.62
CA GLU A 373 16.88 -26.10 41.44
C GLU A 373 16.57 -24.88 40.57
N GLU A 374 17.29 -24.70 39.45
CA GLU A 374 17.04 -23.61 38.50
C GLU A 374 15.71 -23.80 37.76
N ALA A 375 15.31 -25.05 37.48
CA ALA A 375 14.02 -25.37 36.89
C ALA A 375 12.86 -25.07 37.87
N LEU A 376 13.00 -25.43 39.15
CA LEU A 376 12.01 -25.12 40.21
C LEU A 376 11.81 -23.62 40.39
N GLN A 377 12.89 -22.83 40.38
CA GLN A 377 12.80 -21.37 40.48
C GLN A 377 12.01 -20.76 39.30
N ALA A 378 12.18 -21.31 38.09
CA ALA A 378 11.43 -20.87 36.92
C ALA A 378 9.92 -21.20 37.02
N CYS A 379 9.54 -22.29 37.71
CA CYS A 379 8.14 -22.64 37.97
C CYS A 379 7.44 -21.66 38.94
N VAL A 380 8.14 -21.21 39.99
CA VAL A 380 7.62 -20.18 40.91
C VAL A 380 7.32 -18.87 40.16
N ASP A 381 8.21 -18.49 39.24
CA ASP A 381 8.00 -17.30 38.40
C ASP A 381 6.78 -17.45 37.46
N ILE A 382 6.49 -18.67 37.00
CA ILE A 382 5.33 -18.98 36.13
C ILE A 382 4.02 -18.81 36.89
N GLU A 383 3.91 -19.34 38.11
CA GLU A 383 2.68 -19.20 38.92
C GLU A 383 2.33 -17.73 39.18
N LYS A 384 3.35 -16.91 39.45
CA LYS A 384 3.18 -15.46 39.60
C LYS A 384 2.65 -14.81 38.32
N LEU A 385 3.20 -15.18 37.16
CA LEU A 385 2.75 -14.65 35.87
C LEU A 385 1.34 -15.11 35.50
N LEU A 386 0.96 -16.34 35.84
CA LEU A 386 -0.40 -16.85 35.60
C LEU A 386 -1.45 -16.10 36.43
N GLY A 387 -1.13 -15.73 37.68
CA GLY A 387 -1.99 -14.88 38.50
C GLY A 387 -2.24 -13.49 37.92
N GLU A 388 -1.34 -12.97 37.07
CA GLU A 388 -1.54 -11.69 36.37
C GLU A 388 -2.53 -11.79 35.18
N ILE A 389 -2.89 -13.01 34.76
CA ILE A 389 -3.88 -13.26 33.68
C ILE A 389 -5.31 -13.30 34.23
N GLU A 390 -5.49 -13.72 35.49
CA GLU A 390 -6.81 -13.84 36.15
C GLU A 390 -7.50 -12.46 36.20
N GLY A 391 -8.59 -12.30 35.44
CA GLY A 391 -9.37 -11.05 35.37
C GLY A 391 -9.25 -10.26 34.06
N THR A 392 -8.46 -10.73 33.08
CA THR A 392 -8.40 -10.13 31.74
C THR A 392 -9.50 -10.71 30.82
N GLY A 393 -10.11 -9.85 29.98
CA GLY A 393 -11.23 -10.24 29.09
C GLY A 393 -10.87 -11.43 28.18
N SER A 394 -11.81 -12.35 27.95
CA SER A 394 -11.51 -13.62 27.29
C SER A 394 -11.50 -13.53 25.75
N LEU A 395 -10.34 -13.85 25.16
CA LEU A 395 -10.22 -14.25 23.75
C LEU A 395 -10.08 -15.78 23.72
N PRO A 396 -11.05 -16.55 23.20
CA PRO A 396 -11.15 -18.01 23.42
C PRO A 396 -9.88 -18.82 23.11
N TYR A 397 -9.19 -18.54 22.00
CA TYR A 397 -7.98 -19.29 21.60
C TYR A 397 -6.74 -18.89 22.40
N ILE A 398 -6.56 -17.59 22.66
CA ILE A 398 -5.44 -17.07 23.46
C ILE A 398 -5.58 -17.51 24.92
N TYR A 399 -6.80 -17.52 25.45
CA TYR A 399 -7.10 -18.05 26.78
C TYR A 399 -6.81 -19.55 26.90
N GLY A 400 -7.10 -20.33 25.85
CA GLY A 400 -6.75 -21.75 25.79
C GLY A 400 -5.24 -22.01 25.94
N VAL A 401 -4.40 -21.11 25.42
CA VAL A 401 -2.94 -21.17 25.61
C VAL A 401 -2.56 -20.90 27.06
N SER A 402 -3.19 -19.92 27.72
CA SER A 402 -2.99 -19.66 29.16
C SER A 402 -3.33 -20.88 30.02
N VAL A 403 -4.43 -21.57 29.72
CA VAL A 403 -4.84 -22.79 30.41
C VAL A 403 -3.83 -23.93 30.21
N ALA A 404 -3.30 -24.07 28.99
CA ALA A 404 -2.26 -25.06 28.71
C ALA A 404 -0.98 -24.78 29.51
N TYR A 405 -0.55 -23.52 29.59
CA TYR A 405 0.59 -23.12 30.44
C TYR A 405 0.34 -23.36 31.93
N SER A 406 -0.88 -23.10 32.41
CA SER A 406 -1.26 -23.39 33.79
C SER A 406 -1.19 -24.89 34.10
N SER A 407 -1.80 -25.72 33.24
CA SER A 407 -1.80 -27.19 33.38
C SER A 407 -0.38 -27.77 33.31
N ALA A 408 0.45 -27.25 32.40
CA ALA A 408 1.86 -27.62 32.28
C ALA A 408 2.65 -27.28 33.54
N SER A 409 2.45 -26.09 34.11
CA SER A 409 3.13 -25.64 35.33
C SER A 409 2.81 -26.52 36.53
N THR A 410 1.52 -26.84 36.74
CA THR A 410 1.10 -27.73 37.83
C THR A 410 1.77 -29.10 37.73
N ILE A 411 1.77 -29.69 36.53
CA ILE A 411 2.36 -31.01 36.28
C ILE A 411 3.88 -30.98 36.46
N ILE A 412 4.57 -29.94 36.00
CA ILE A 412 6.02 -29.82 36.21
C ILE A 412 6.33 -29.73 37.70
N ASN A 413 5.63 -28.89 38.46
CA ASN A 413 5.85 -28.72 39.90
C ASN A 413 5.69 -30.04 40.68
N GLU A 414 4.67 -30.82 40.35
CA GLU A 414 4.46 -32.13 40.95
C GLU A 414 5.54 -33.15 40.59
N LEU A 415 5.99 -33.15 39.33
CA LEU A 415 6.95 -34.14 38.83
C LEU A 415 8.40 -33.83 39.22
N LEU A 416 8.78 -32.55 39.36
CA LEU A 416 10.12 -32.16 39.81
C LEU A 416 10.40 -32.55 41.27
N GLN A 417 9.35 -32.80 42.05
CA GLN A 417 9.43 -33.26 43.43
C GLN A 417 9.48 -34.80 43.54
N GLN A 418 9.36 -35.51 42.43
CA GLN A 418 9.37 -36.98 42.37
C GLN A 418 10.70 -37.49 41.82
N ASP A 419 11.07 -38.71 42.20
CA ASP A 419 12.27 -39.39 41.70
C ASP A 419 11.98 -40.00 40.30
N ILE A 420 11.91 -39.14 39.29
CA ILE A 420 11.60 -39.47 37.90
C ILE A 420 12.67 -38.87 36.99
N SER A 421 13.08 -39.62 35.95
CA SER A 421 14.03 -39.13 34.96
C SER A 421 13.54 -37.84 34.28
N HIS A 422 14.41 -36.83 34.14
CA HIS A 422 14.06 -35.54 33.52
C HIS A 422 13.48 -35.67 32.09
N LEU A 423 13.91 -36.66 31.31
CA LEU A 423 13.35 -36.92 29.98
C LEU A 423 11.85 -37.25 30.02
N ASN A 424 11.42 -38.06 31.00
CA ASN A 424 9.99 -38.37 31.19
C ASN A 424 9.19 -37.13 31.62
N ILE A 425 9.80 -36.19 32.35
CA ILE A 425 9.17 -34.91 32.72
C ILE A 425 8.98 -34.06 31.45
N ILE A 426 9.98 -33.99 30.58
CA ILE A 426 9.92 -33.29 29.30
C ILE A 426 8.86 -33.91 28.38
N ASP A 427 8.80 -35.24 28.26
CA ASP A 427 7.79 -35.92 27.44
C ASP A 427 6.36 -35.62 27.93
N ARG A 428 6.14 -35.62 29.25
CA ARG A 428 4.85 -35.23 29.83
C ARG A 428 4.54 -33.76 29.57
N LEU A 429 5.52 -32.88 29.65
CA LEU A 429 5.35 -31.46 29.31
C LEU A 429 4.92 -31.26 27.85
N VAL A 430 5.60 -31.92 26.90
CA VAL A 430 5.25 -31.88 25.47
C VAL A 430 3.81 -32.37 25.25
N SER A 431 3.39 -33.41 25.97
CA SER A 431 2.03 -33.94 25.85
C SER A 431 0.94 -32.93 26.26
N GLN A 432 1.20 -32.05 27.24
CA GLN A 432 0.23 -31.05 27.70
C GLN A 432 -0.06 -30.01 26.62
N PHE A 433 0.97 -29.56 25.91
CA PHE A 433 0.81 -28.62 24.81
C PHE A 433 0.32 -29.26 23.51
N SER A 434 0.38 -30.59 23.39
CA SER A 434 -0.15 -31.32 22.24
C SER A 434 -1.69 -31.30 22.18
N PHE A 435 -2.37 -31.24 23.32
CA PHE A 435 -3.83 -31.17 23.40
C PHE A 435 -4.42 -29.91 22.72
N PRO A 436 -4.03 -28.67 23.09
CA PRO A 436 -4.54 -27.47 22.43
C PRO A 436 -4.19 -27.44 20.93
N LEU A 437 -3.01 -27.92 20.52
CA LEU A 437 -2.65 -28.03 19.11
C LEU A 437 -3.56 -28.96 18.31
N LYS A 438 -3.99 -30.09 18.89
CA LYS A 438 -4.97 -30.99 18.26
C LYS A 438 -6.31 -30.29 18.08
N SER A 439 -6.79 -29.58 19.10
CA SER A 439 -8.05 -28.80 19.02
C SER A 439 -7.96 -27.70 17.96
N MET A 440 -6.85 -26.97 17.90
CA MET A 440 -6.58 -25.96 16.87
C MET A 440 -6.51 -26.59 15.46
N SER A 441 -5.88 -27.76 15.34
CA SER A 441 -5.82 -28.51 14.08
C SER A 441 -7.20 -28.97 13.60
N SER A 442 -8.09 -29.38 14.52
CA SER A 442 -9.48 -29.70 14.19
C SER A 442 -10.22 -28.46 13.70
N ALA A 443 -10.09 -27.32 14.39
CA ALA A 443 -10.69 -26.05 13.98
C ALA A 443 -10.22 -25.62 12.57
N LEU A 444 -8.93 -25.78 12.24
CA LEU A 444 -8.42 -25.52 10.89
C LEU A 444 -8.99 -26.47 9.83
N SER A 445 -9.28 -27.71 10.21
CA SER A 445 -9.81 -28.73 9.30
C SER A 445 -11.31 -28.59 9.07
N GLU A 446 -12.01 -27.91 9.98
CA GLU A 446 -13.42 -27.53 9.85
C GLU A 446 -13.62 -26.32 8.91
N VAL A 447 -12.55 -25.57 8.60
CA VAL A 447 -12.62 -24.48 7.61
C VAL A 447 -12.87 -25.09 6.22
N HIS A 448 -14.12 -25.03 5.77
CA HIS A 448 -14.51 -25.58 4.48
C HIS A 448 -14.26 -24.57 3.35
N PHE A 449 -13.12 -24.71 2.66
CA PHE A 449 -12.69 -23.76 1.63
C PHE A 449 -13.64 -23.64 0.43
N SER A 450 -14.38 -24.68 0.09
CA SER A 450 -15.35 -24.65 -1.03
C SER A 450 -16.53 -23.71 -0.79
N PHE A 451 -16.84 -23.38 0.47
CA PHE A 451 -17.86 -22.37 0.81
C PHE A 451 -17.30 -20.95 0.81
N LEU A 452 -15.97 -20.78 0.80
CA LEU A 452 -15.29 -19.47 0.77
C LEU A 452 -15.13 -18.92 -0.65
N LYS A 453 -16.15 -19.09 -1.49
CA LYS A 453 -16.19 -18.45 -2.81
C LYS A 453 -16.78 -17.05 -2.64
N VAL A 454 -16.22 -16.08 -3.37
CA VAL A 454 -16.82 -14.75 -3.46
C VAL A 454 -18.19 -14.90 -4.11
N ASN A 455 -19.25 -14.50 -3.40
CA ASN A 455 -20.57 -14.43 -4.00
C ASN A 455 -20.70 -13.08 -4.72
N ASP A 456 -20.60 -13.10 -6.04
CA ASP A 456 -20.72 -11.92 -6.90
C ASP A 456 -22.09 -11.22 -6.75
N GLU A 457 -23.15 -11.94 -6.35
CA GLU A 457 -24.49 -11.37 -6.14
C GLU A 457 -24.61 -10.64 -4.80
N ASN A 458 -23.75 -10.94 -3.82
CA ASN A 458 -23.72 -10.27 -2.52
C ASN A 458 -22.28 -10.17 -1.97
N PRO A 459 -21.45 -9.29 -2.55
CA PRO A 459 -20.06 -9.13 -2.14
C PRO A 459 -19.93 -8.52 -0.74
N ARG A 460 -20.92 -7.76 -0.26
CA ARG A 460 -20.90 -7.16 1.09
C ARG A 460 -21.03 -8.22 2.17
N ALA A 461 -22.00 -9.14 2.05
CA ALA A 461 -22.16 -10.23 2.99
C ALA A 461 -20.90 -11.12 3.00
N SER A 462 -20.41 -11.48 1.81
CA SER A 462 -19.18 -12.26 1.65
C SER A 462 -17.98 -11.57 2.32
N PHE A 463 -17.83 -10.26 2.14
CA PHE A 463 -16.75 -9.48 2.73
C PHE A 463 -16.78 -9.50 4.27
N THR A 464 -17.96 -9.27 4.88
CA THR A 464 -18.10 -9.31 6.34
C THR A 464 -17.75 -10.70 6.90
N GLU A 465 -18.26 -11.77 6.28
CA GLU A 465 -17.97 -13.15 6.70
C GLU A 465 -16.46 -13.46 6.61
N LEU A 466 -15.80 -13.03 5.53
CA LEU A 466 -14.37 -13.21 5.34
C LEU A 466 -13.54 -12.40 6.35
N GLN A 467 -13.97 -11.18 6.72
CA GLN A 467 -13.31 -10.38 7.75
C GLN A 467 -13.37 -11.04 9.13
N GLU A 468 -14.54 -11.53 9.53
CA GLU A 468 -14.70 -12.28 10.78
C GLU A 468 -13.83 -13.55 10.80
N LEU A 469 -13.69 -14.21 9.64
CA LEU A 469 -12.82 -15.37 9.50
C LEU A 469 -11.33 -15.01 9.59
N ASP A 470 -10.86 -13.96 8.92
CA ASP A 470 -9.46 -13.50 9.05
C ASP A 470 -9.14 -13.12 10.50
N GLU A 471 -10.07 -12.50 11.22
CA GLU A 471 -9.89 -12.17 12.63
C GLU A 471 -9.75 -13.44 13.49
N LYS A 472 -10.65 -14.43 13.32
CA LYS A 472 -10.56 -15.72 14.01
C LYS A 472 -9.26 -16.45 13.71
N LEU A 473 -8.84 -16.48 12.44
CA LEU A 473 -7.58 -17.09 11.99
C LEU A 473 -6.36 -16.35 12.56
N SER A 474 -6.41 -15.03 12.67
CA SER A 474 -5.36 -14.21 13.29
C SER A 474 -5.16 -14.57 14.76
N TYR A 475 -6.25 -14.76 15.53
CA TYR A 475 -6.13 -15.20 16.92
C TYR A 475 -5.62 -16.65 17.03
N LEU A 476 -6.04 -17.52 16.12
CA LEU A 476 -5.58 -18.91 16.08
C LEU A 476 -4.09 -19.01 15.75
N GLU A 477 -3.62 -18.22 14.79
CA GLU A 477 -2.21 -18.07 14.42
C GLU A 477 -1.38 -17.61 15.61
N LYS A 478 -1.74 -16.48 16.25
CA LYS A 478 -1.07 -16.00 17.47
C LYS A 478 -1.04 -17.10 18.54
N ALA A 479 -2.14 -17.82 18.75
CA ALA A 479 -2.22 -18.86 19.75
C ALA A 479 -1.24 -20.02 19.47
N ILE A 480 -1.10 -20.45 18.20
CA ILE A 480 -0.12 -21.46 17.78
C ILE A 480 1.31 -20.95 17.98
N GLU A 481 1.58 -19.70 17.63
CA GLU A 481 2.94 -19.14 17.73
C GLU A 481 3.36 -18.88 19.17
N LEU A 482 2.42 -18.61 20.08
CA LEU A 482 2.68 -18.46 21.52
C LEU A 482 3.00 -19.78 22.22
N LEU A 483 2.74 -20.93 21.59
CA LEU A 483 3.14 -22.23 22.13
C LEU A 483 4.65 -22.44 22.00
N PRO A 484 5.26 -23.25 22.90
CA PRO A 484 6.69 -23.50 22.86
C PRO A 484 7.19 -24.12 21.54
N SER A 485 8.34 -23.66 21.06
CA SER A 485 8.92 -24.08 19.77
C SER A 485 9.40 -25.54 19.74
N PHE A 486 9.66 -26.14 20.91
CA PHE A 486 10.09 -27.54 21.02
C PHE A 486 8.99 -28.56 20.71
N ILE A 487 7.75 -28.14 20.45
CA ILE A 487 6.63 -29.03 20.13
C ILE A 487 6.65 -29.37 18.63
N PRO A 488 6.87 -30.63 18.23
CA PRO A 488 7.06 -31.00 16.83
C PRO A 488 5.89 -30.64 15.91
N GLU A 489 4.65 -30.71 16.40
CA GLU A 489 3.45 -30.43 15.60
C GLU A 489 3.21 -28.94 15.34
N ARG A 490 3.81 -28.05 16.14
CA ARG A 490 3.57 -26.59 16.08
C ARG A 490 3.86 -26.01 14.70
N ASP A 491 5.01 -26.33 14.14
CA ASP A 491 5.46 -25.76 12.86
C ASP A 491 4.55 -26.12 11.69
N ASN A 492 4.01 -27.34 11.68
CA ASN A 492 3.09 -27.77 10.64
C ASN A 492 1.74 -27.03 10.74
N GLN A 493 1.23 -26.86 11.97
CA GLN A 493 0.00 -26.09 12.19
C GLN A 493 0.19 -24.60 11.89
N ARG A 494 1.33 -24.02 12.26
CA ARG A 494 1.71 -22.64 11.93
C ARG A 494 1.69 -22.42 10.41
N LYS A 495 2.38 -23.28 9.65
CA LYS A 495 2.37 -23.20 8.17
C LYS A 495 0.96 -23.33 7.58
N LYS A 496 0.15 -24.24 8.13
CA LYS A 496 -1.23 -24.46 7.69
C LYS A 496 -2.11 -23.22 7.95
N VAL A 497 -2.08 -22.65 9.16
CA VAL A 497 -2.88 -21.45 9.47
C VAL A 497 -2.43 -20.24 8.65
N HIS A 498 -1.12 -20.02 8.45
CA HIS A 498 -0.63 -18.96 7.56
C HIS A 498 -1.17 -19.13 6.13
N ALA A 499 -1.07 -20.33 5.57
CA ALA A 499 -1.53 -20.61 4.22
C ALA A 499 -3.03 -20.30 4.06
N ILE A 500 -3.83 -20.73 5.03
CA ILE A 500 -5.28 -20.50 5.07
C ILE A 500 -5.62 -19.03 5.24
N ARG A 501 -4.97 -18.34 6.17
CA ARG A 501 -5.20 -16.92 6.42
C ARG A 501 -4.81 -16.07 5.22
N TYR A 502 -3.67 -16.32 4.59
CA TYR A 502 -3.27 -15.62 3.36
C TYR A 502 -4.24 -15.91 2.20
N TYR A 503 -4.77 -17.13 2.09
CA TYR A 503 -5.83 -17.43 1.13
C TYR A 503 -7.10 -16.58 1.39
N VAL A 504 -7.54 -16.48 2.64
CA VAL A 504 -8.67 -15.63 3.03
C VAL A 504 -8.39 -14.15 2.73
N LYS A 505 -7.19 -13.64 3.05
CA LYS A 505 -6.79 -12.26 2.71
C LYS A 505 -6.79 -11.98 1.20
N SER A 506 -6.46 -12.98 0.38
CA SER A 506 -6.59 -12.89 -1.08
C SER A 506 -8.05 -12.71 -1.51
N LEU A 507 -8.99 -13.44 -0.89
CA LEU A 507 -10.43 -13.32 -1.15
C LEU A 507 -11.01 -11.98 -0.65
N ILE A 508 -10.57 -11.51 0.52
CA ILE A 508 -10.94 -10.19 1.05
C ILE A 508 -10.53 -9.11 0.05
N SER A 509 -9.28 -9.17 -0.44
CA SER A 509 -8.76 -8.19 -1.41
C SER A 509 -9.52 -8.21 -2.73
N GLU A 510 -9.97 -9.38 -3.18
CA GLU A 510 -10.84 -9.48 -4.36
C GLU A 510 -12.26 -8.95 -4.09
N ASN A 511 -12.87 -9.22 -2.94
CA ASN A 511 -14.17 -8.63 -2.58
C ASN A 511 -14.11 -7.10 -2.56
N LYS A 512 -12.99 -6.54 -2.08
CA LYS A 512 -12.76 -5.09 -2.11
C LYS A 512 -12.83 -4.51 -3.53
N VAL A 513 -12.45 -5.26 -4.57
CA VAL A 513 -12.57 -4.80 -5.96
C VAL A 513 -14.03 -4.49 -6.30
N TYR A 514 -14.95 -5.40 -5.94
CA TYR A 514 -16.38 -5.22 -6.18
C TYR A 514 -16.99 -4.12 -5.32
N LEU A 515 -16.46 -3.90 -4.11
CA LEU A 515 -17.03 -2.95 -3.15
C LEU A 515 -16.50 -1.52 -3.32
N PHE A 516 -15.26 -1.35 -3.75
CA PHE A 516 -14.56 -0.05 -3.72
C PHE A 516 -14.00 0.38 -5.08
N ALA A 517 -13.79 -0.55 -6.02
CA ALA A 517 -13.18 -0.26 -7.32
C ALA A 517 -14.17 -0.30 -8.50
N ASP A 518 -15.47 -0.18 -8.24
CA ASP A 518 -16.52 -0.30 -9.26
C ASP A 518 -16.31 0.68 -10.42
N ASN A 519 -15.90 1.92 -10.12
CA ASN A 519 -15.62 2.97 -11.11
C ASN A 519 -14.13 3.34 -11.23
N ASN A 520 -13.21 2.50 -10.73
CA ASN A 520 -11.79 2.88 -10.64
C ASN A 520 -10.86 1.72 -11.03
N ILE A 521 -10.44 1.73 -12.31
CA ILE A 521 -9.53 0.71 -12.87
C ILE A 521 -8.14 0.71 -12.20
N VAL A 522 -7.66 1.85 -11.70
CA VAL A 522 -6.35 1.92 -11.05
C VAL A 522 -6.43 1.22 -9.70
N LEU A 523 -7.42 1.56 -8.88
CA LEU A 523 -7.67 0.91 -7.60
C LEU A 523 -7.95 -0.60 -7.77
N ASP A 524 -8.67 -0.99 -8.83
CA ASP A 524 -8.89 -2.39 -9.21
C ASP A 524 -7.55 -3.13 -9.36
N LEU A 525 -6.62 -2.55 -10.14
CA LEU A 525 -5.28 -3.13 -10.32
C LEU A 525 -4.53 -3.30 -8.99
N ILE A 526 -4.59 -2.30 -8.08
CA ILE A 526 -3.92 -2.40 -6.78
C ILE A 526 -4.47 -3.55 -5.96
N LEU A 527 -5.80 -3.63 -5.84
CA LEU A 527 -6.45 -4.64 -5.03
C LEU A 527 -6.23 -6.05 -5.60
N ARG A 528 -6.17 -6.20 -6.93
CA ARG A 528 -5.79 -7.45 -7.60
C ARG A 528 -4.33 -7.82 -7.38
N SER A 529 -3.42 -6.84 -7.41
CA SER A 529 -2.00 -7.04 -7.10
C SER A 529 -1.83 -7.56 -5.66
N ARG A 530 -2.57 -6.96 -4.72
CA ARG A 530 -2.60 -7.36 -3.31
C ARG A 530 -3.23 -8.75 -3.12
N ALA A 531 -4.30 -9.06 -3.84
CA ALA A 531 -4.90 -10.40 -3.85
C ALA A 531 -3.90 -11.46 -4.33
N HIS A 532 -3.12 -11.15 -5.37
CA HIS A 532 -2.07 -12.03 -5.88
C HIS A 532 -0.91 -12.19 -4.90
N TYR A 533 -0.45 -11.11 -4.27
CA TYR A 533 0.57 -11.13 -3.21
C TYR A 533 0.20 -12.14 -2.12
N PHE A 534 -1.02 -12.06 -1.59
CA PHE A 534 -1.47 -12.98 -0.56
C PHE A 534 -1.62 -14.43 -1.08
N ALA A 535 -2.11 -14.63 -2.30
CA ALA A 535 -2.18 -15.98 -2.87
C ALA A 535 -0.79 -16.62 -3.04
N LYS A 536 0.22 -15.84 -3.43
CA LYS A 536 1.61 -16.29 -3.52
C LYS A 536 2.18 -16.63 -2.14
N LYS A 537 1.92 -15.82 -1.11
CA LYS A 537 2.33 -16.11 0.28
C LYS A 537 1.64 -17.36 0.83
N ALA A 538 0.38 -17.59 0.48
CA ALA A 538 -0.32 -18.82 0.83
C ALA A 538 0.37 -20.04 0.21
N GLU A 539 0.75 -19.98 -1.07
CA GLU A 539 1.46 -21.07 -1.74
C GLU A 539 2.83 -21.35 -1.09
N GLN A 540 3.60 -20.29 -0.80
CA GLN A 540 4.90 -20.38 -0.13
C GLN A 540 4.78 -21.01 1.27
N SER A 541 3.72 -20.70 2.01
CA SER A 541 3.47 -21.26 3.36
C SER A 541 3.20 -22.77 3.32
N MET A 542 2.70 -23.30 2.21
CA MET A 542 2.44 -24.74 2.03
C MET A 542 3.71 -25.57 1.78
N VAL A 543 4.89 -24.95 1.64
CA VAL A 543 6.15 -25.65 1.38
C VAL A 543 6.54 -26.56 2.56
N GLY A 544 6.70 -27.85 2.26
CA GLY A 544 7.07 -28.88 3.25
C GLY A 544 5.89 -29.50 4.01
N ILE A 545 4.64 -29.10 3.74
CA ILE A 545 3.46 -29.77 4.30
C ILE A 545 3.23 -31.13 3.61
N LYS A 546 2.82 -32.15 4.38
CA LYS A 546 2.65 -33.55 3.94
C LYS A 546 1.67 -33.69 2.75
N LYS A 547 1.85 -34.76 1.95
CA LYS A 547 1.02 -35.12 0.78
C LYS A 547 -0.49 -35.26 1.06
N GLN A 548 -0.89 -35.45 2.32
CA GLN A 548 -2.29 -35.61 2.73
C GLN A 548 -3.13 -34.34 2.53
N GLU A 549 -2.50 -33.16 2.42
CA GLU A 549 -3.16 -31.86 2.21
C GLU A 549 -3.21 -31.45 0.73
N LYS A 550 -3.35 -32.43 -0.18
CA LYS A 550 -3.27 -32.21 -1.64
C LYS A 550 -4.37 -31.28 -2.15
N GLU A 551 -5.57 -31.37 -1.58
CA GLU A 551 -6.73 -30.55 -1.98
C GLU A 551 -6.48 -29.06 -1.68
N LEU A 552 -6.11 -28.73 -0.44
CA LEU A 552 -5.77 -27.36 -0.04
C LEU A 552 -4.63 -26.78 -0.89
N LYS A 553 -3.59 -27.58 -1.15
CA LYS A 553 -2.46 -27.16 -2.00
C LYS A 553 -2.90 -26.86 -3.44
N ASN A 554 -3.75 -27.70 -4.02
CA ASN A 554 -4.28 -27.47 -5.36
C ASN A 554 -5.12 -26.21 -5.43
N LEU A 555 -6.00 -26.00 -4.44
CA LEU A 555 -6.86 -24.82 -4.37
C LEU A 555 -6.04 -23.52 -4.27
N ILE A 556 -5.05 -23.46 -3.38
CA ILE A 556 -4.16 -22.31 -3.23
C ILE A 556 -3.40 -22.03 -4.54
N LYS A 557 -2.93 -23.08 -5.21
CA LYS A 557 -2.23 -22.94 -6.50
C LYS A 557 -3.16 -22.44 -7.60
N GLU A 558 -4.38 -22.92 -7.66
CA GLU A 558 -5.39 -22.43 -8.61
C GLU A 558 -5.66 -20.95 -8.39
N ARG A 559 -5.86 -20.54 -7.13
CA ARG A 559 -6.07 -19.14 -6.74
C ARG A 559 -4.89 -18.23 -7.10
N MET A 560 -3.66 -18.69 -6.88
CA MET A 560 -2.47 -17.92 -7.27
C MET A 560 -2.43 -17.66 -8.77
N ILE A 561 -2.76 -18.66 -9.59
CA ILE A 561 -2.79 -18.51 -11.05
C ILE A 561 -3.94 -17.59 -11.48
N GLU A 562 -5.13 -17.76 -10.90
CA GLU A 562 -6.31 -16.93 -11.18
C GLU A 562 -6.04 -15.45 -10.90
N THR A 563 -5.60 -15.12 -9.68
CA THR A 563 -5.30 -13.74 -9.27
C THR A 563 -4.22 -13.10 -10.14
N LYS A 564 -3.20 -13.86 -10.56
CA LYS A 564 -2.17 -13.41 -11.51
C LYS A 564 -2.77 -13.07 -12.87
N THR A 565 -3.55 -14.00 -13.42
CA THR A 565 -4.16 -13.87 -14.77
C THR A 565 -5.06 -12.65 -14.82
N VAL A 566 -5.92 -12.51 -13.82
CA VAL A 566 -6.88 -11.40 -13.76
C VAL A 566 -6.16 -10.07 -13.53
N GLY A 567 -5.15 -10.03 -12.66
CA GLY A 567 -4.31 -8.85 -12.46
C GLY A 567 -3.63 -8.36 -13.73
N MET A 568 -3.05 -9.28 -14.52
CA MET A 568 -2.41 -8.98 -15.80
C MET A 568 -3.37 -8.44 -16.86
N VAL A 569 -4.61 -8.95 -16.90
CA VAL A 569 -5.61 -8.41 -17.83
C VAL A 569 -6.07 -7.02 -17.42
N THR A 570 -6.23 -6.75 -16.12
CA THR A 570 -6.52 -5.40 -15.62
C THR A 570 -5.36 -4.44 -15.92
N GLU A 571 -4.11 -4.85 -15.68
CA GLU A 571 -2.91 -4.07 -16.01
C GLU A 571 -2.85 -3.76 -17.51
N SER A 572 -2.97 -4.78 -18.37
CA SER A 572 -2.96 -4.62 -19.82
C SER A 572 -4.08 -3.68 -20.31
N SER A 573 -5.24 -3.68 -19.64
CA SER A 573 -6.35 -2.76 -19.94
C SER A 573 -6.02 -1.32 -19.55
N LEU A 574 -5.44 -1.10 -18.36
CA LEU A 574 -4.99 0.22 -17.92
C LEU A 574 -3.87 0.77 -18.81
N LEU A 575 -2.85 -0.04 -19.12
CA LEU A 575 -1.76 0.34 -20.02
C LEU A 575 -2.28 0.67 -21.42
N THR A 576 -3.35 0.01 -21.89
CA THR A 576 -4.00 0.36 -23.17
C THR A 576 -4.62 1.75 -23.12
N LEU A 577 -5.27 2.15 -22.02
CA LEU A 577 -5.77 3.52 -21.86
C LEU A 577 -4.62 4.52 -21.87
N GLY A 578 -3.52 4.20 -21.18
CA GLY A 578 -2.30 4.99 -21.21
C GLY A 578 -1.76 5.17 -22.63
N LEU A 579 -1.59 4.06 -23.36
CA LEU A 579 -1.11 4.06 -24.74
C LEU A 579 -1.99 4.92 -25.64
N GLN A 580 -3.31 4.83 -25.50
CA GLN A 580 -4.26 5.65 -26.27
C GLN A 580 -4.16 7.14 -25.92
N SER A 581 -4.00 7.48 -24.63
CA SER A 581 -3.78 8.85 -24.18
C SER A 581 -2.49 9.42 -24.76
N THR A 582 -1.36 8.74 -24.55
CA THR A 582 -0.04 9.15 -25.06
C THR A 582 -0.07 9.27 -26.58
N TYR A 583 -0.73 8.35 -27.28
CA TYR A 583 -0.88 8.45 -28.72
C TYR A 583 -1.63 9.72 -29.13
N LYS A 584 -2.79 9.99 -28.54
CA LYS A 584 -3.63 11.13 -28.95
C LYS A 584 -3.00 12.47 -28.57
N ASN A 585 -2.51 12.60 -27.34
CA ASN A 585 -2.08 13.88 -26.77
C ASN A 585 -0.64 14.26 -27.13
N VAL A 586 0.21 13.27 -27.41
CA VAL A 586 1.64 13.49 -27.70
C VAL A 586 1.96 13.10 -29.14
N VAL A 587 1.82 11.81 -29.47
CA VAL A 587 2.32 11.25 -30.73
C VAL A 587 1.60 11.83 -31.95
N ARG A 588 0.26 11.76 -31.94
CA ARG A 588 -0.59 12.23 -33.04
C ARG A 588 -0.43 13.72 -33.25
N LYS A 589 -0.51 14.51 -32.17
CA LYS A 589 -0.36 15.96 -32.23
C LYS A 589 0.98 16.35 -32.88
N HIS A 590 2.06 15.73 -32.45
CA HIS A 590 3.39 15.98 -33.04
C HIS A 590 3.46 15.56 -34.51
N ILE A 591 2.91 14.39 -34.87
CA ILE A 591 2.85 13.93 -36.26
C ILE A 591 2.07 14.94 -37.13
N GLU A 592 0.89 15.39 -36.68
CA GLU A 592 0.05 16.34 -37.41
C GLU A 592 0.75 17.70 -37.57
N GLU A 593 1.39 18.20 -36.50
CA GLU A 593 2.20 19.42 -36.54
C GLU A 593 3.34 19.30 -37.56
N MET A 594 4.07 18.18 -37.54
CA MET A 594 5.20 18.00 -38.46
C MET A 594 4.76 17.78 -39.91
N ILE A 595 3.64 17.10 -40.14
CA ILE A 595 3.04 17.01 -41.47
C ILE A 595 2.72 18.41 -42.00
N GLY A 596 2.08 19.26 -41.19
CA GLY A 596 1.81 20.66 -41.55
C GLY A 596 3.10 21.41 -41.94
N VAL A 597 4.14 21.31 -41.12
CA VAL A 597 5.45 21.91 -41.41
C VAL A 597 6.04 21.41 -42.73
N THR A 598 5.99 20.10 -43.01
CA THR A 598 6.52 19.52 -44.25
C THR A 598 5.74 19.92 -45.51
N ILE A 599 4.43 20.17 -45.39
CA ILE A 599 3.58 20.58 -46.51
C ILE A 599 3.75 22.08 -46.82
N GLU A 600 3.88 22.91 -45.78
CA GLU A 600 3.82 24.37 -45.91
C GLU A 600 5.19 25.03 -46.15
N SER A 601 6.30 24.30 -45.96
CA SER A 601 7.64 24.90 -45.95
C SER A 601 8.46 24.54 -47.19
N GLU A 602 8.95 25.56 -47.89
CA GLU A 602 9.90 25.40 -49.00
C GLU A 602 11.38 25.41 -48.53
N GLU A 603 11.68 26.06 -47.39
CA GLU A 603 13.00 26.05 -46.74
C GLU A 603 12.86 26.03 -45.21
N LEU A 604 13.75 25.31 -44.52
CA LEU A 604 13.75 25.16 -43.07
C LEU A 604 15.18 25.26 -42.50
N PRO A 605 15.34 25.69 -41.22
CA PRO A 605 16.63 25.65 -40.55
C PRO A 605 17.14 24.21 -40.40
N GLU A 606 18.44 24.00 -40.62
CA GLU A 606 19.07 22.67 -40.57
C GLU A 606 18.90 21.97 -39.21
N PHE A 607 18.85 22.74 -38.12
CA PHE A 607 18.67 22.21 -36.76
C PHE A 607 17.27 21.63 -36.51
N LEU A 608 16.28 21.99 -37.33
CA LEU A 608 14.89 21.59 -37.09
C LEU A 608 14.71 20.08 -37.28
N ALA A 609 15.26 19.51 -38.36
CA ALA A 609 15.20 18.07 -38.61
C ALA A 609 15.88 17.26 -37.49
N GLU A 610 16.98 17.78 -36.93
CA GLU A 610 17.70 17.16 -35.82
C GLU A 610 16.94 17.29 -34.49
N ALA A 611 16.24 18.41 -34.27
CA ALA A 611 15.35 18.59 -33.13
C ALA A 611 14.14 17.65 -33.19
N VAL A 612 13.55 17.46 -34.38
CA VAL A 612 12.42 16.54 -34.60
C VAL A 612 12.86 15.08 -34.43
N GLU A 613 14.01 14.70 -34.98
CA GLU A 613 14.60 13.37 -34.76
C GLU A 613 14.81 13.09 -33.28
N LYS A 614 15.32 14.09 -32.53
CA LYS A 614 15.47 14.00 -31.08
C LYS A 614 14.11 13.86 -30.37
N GLN A 615 13.09 14.64 -30.76
CA GLN A 615 11.76 14.55 -30.16
C GLN A 615 11.12 13.18 -30.41
N PHE A 616 11.22 12.62 -31.61
CA PHE A 616 10.78 11.24 -31.88
C PHE A 616 11.53 10.21 -31.03
N ALA A 617 12.84 10.36 -30.85
CA ALA A 617 13.63 9.48 -29.99
C ALA A 617 13.26 9.63 -28.50
N GLU A 618 12.75 10.79 -28.09
CA GLU A 618 12.28 11.08 -26.74
C GLU A 618 10.83 10.60 -26.47
N MET A 619 10.10 10.11 -27.48
CA MET A 619 8.77 9.48 -27.32
C MET A 619 8.85 8.06 -26.72
N THR A 620 9.68 7.87 -25.70
CA THR A 620 9.96 6.55 -25.10
C THR A 620 8.75 5.96 -24.37
N GLU A 621 7.84 6.79 -23.87
CA GLU A 621 6.66 6.36 -23.12
C GLU A 621 5.67 5.56 -23.98
N PHE A 622 5.40 6.00 -25.22
CA PHE A 622 4.53 5.29 -26.15
C PHE A 622 5.07 3.88 -26.45
N HIS A 623 6.37 3.77 -26.72
CA HIS A 623 7.02 2.48 -26.95
C HIS A 623 7.05 1.61 -25.69
N GLY A 624 7.36 2.19 -24.53
CA GLY A 624 7.39 1.47 -23.25
C GLY A 624 6.05 0.85 -22.90
N LEU A 625 4.96 1.61 -23.04
CA LEU A 625 3.59 1.11 -22.81
C LEU A 625 3.22 -0.03 -23.78
N LEU A 626 3.57 0.10 -25.05
CA LEU A 626 3.30 -0.92 -26.05
C LEU A 626 4.09 -2.22 -25.79
N ASP A 627 5.36 -2.11 -25.42
CA ASP A 627 6.21 -3.25 -25.10
C ASP A 627 5.69 -3.98 -23.84
N LEU A 628 5.23 -3.26 -22.82
CA LEU A 628 4.60 -3.85 -21.63
C LEU A 628 3.30 -4.61 -21.98
N ILE A 629 2.41 -4.01 -22.79
CA ILE A 629 1.17 -4.68 -23.22
C ILE A 629 1.48 -5.99 -23.96
N LEU A 630 2.52 -6.01 -24.79
CA LEU A 630 2.93 -7.20 -25.52
C LEU A 630 3.51 -8.29 -24.61
N LEU A 631 4.32 -7.91 -23.64
CA LEU A 631 4.80 -8.84 -22.61
C LEU A 631 3.63 -9.45 -21.83
N ASP A 632 2.65 -8.65 -21.42
CA ASP A 632 1.46 -9.14 -20.69
C ASP A 632 0.69 -10.15 -21.54
N THR A 633 0.51 -9.80 -22.82
CA THR A 633 -0.22 -10.63 -23.77
C THR A 633 0.45 -11.99 -23.97
N GLN A 634 1.78 -12.02 -24.10
CA GLN A 634 2.53 -13.27 -24.26
C GLN A 634 2.37 -14.17 -23.03
N GLU A 635 2.53 -13.61 -21.83
CA GLU A 635 2.40 -14.36 -20.58
C GLU A 635 0.97 -14.87 -20.33
N LEU A 636 -0.03 -14.09 -20.72
CA LEU A 636 -1.45 -14.48 -20.67
C LEU A 636 -1.75 -15.64 -21.63
N ILE A 637 -1.16 -15.66 -22.83
CA ILE A 637 -1.32 -16.76 -23.78
C ILE A 637 -0.71 -18.06 -23.24
N GLU A 638 0.46 -17.98 -22.60
CA GLU A 638 1.14 -19.15 -22.01
C GLU A 638 0.40 -19.74 -20.81
N THR A 639 -0.31 -18.91 -20.06
CA THR A 639 -0.98 -19.29 -18.81
C THR A 639 -2.47 -19.55 -18.98
N SER A 640 -3.01 -19.44 -20.21
CA SER A 640 -4.43 -19.35 -20.55
C SER A 640 -5.32 -20.24 -19.67
N LYS A 641 -6.22 -19.60 -18.91
CA LYS A 641 -7.23 -20.25 -18.07
C LYS A 641 -8.59 -19.60 -18.26
N ASN A 642 -9.66 -20.37 -18.07
CA ASN A 642 -11.00 -19.79 -17.98
C ASN A 642 -11.13 -19.08 -16.63
N VAL A 643 -11.08 -17.75 -16.67
CA VAL A 643 -11.28 -16.84 -15.52
C VAL A 643 -12.20 -15.71 -15.97
N SER A 644 -12.88 -15.09 -15.00
CA SER A 644 -13.76 -13.94 -15.24
C SER A 644 -13.26 -12.69 -14.52
N ILE A 645 -13.64 -11.52 -15.03
CA ILE A 645 -13.37 -10.21 -14.45
C ILE A 645 -14.71 -9.54 -14.22
N LYS A 646 -15.06 -9.31 -12.95
CA LYS A 646 -16.37 -8.78 -12.57
C LYS A 646 -17.53 -9.53 -13.26
N GLY A 647 -17.49 -10.86 -13.23
CA GLY A 647 -18.49 -11.73 -13.86
C GLY A 647 -18.40 -11.89 -15.39
N ASN A 648 -17.49 -11.18 -16.08
CA ASN A 648 -17.33 -11.27 -17.53
C ASN A 648 -16.14 -12.15 -17.92
N GLU A 649 -16.34 -13.15 -18.78
CA GLU A 649 -15.26 -14.02 -19.25
C GLU A 649 -14.22 -13.27 -20.09
N ILE A 650 -12.94 -13.65 -19.94
CA ILE A 650 -11.86 -13.07 -20.72
C ILE A 650 -11.97 -13.51 -22.19
N ASN A 651 -12.04 -12.55 -23.09
CA ASN A 651 -11.99 -12.81 -24.53
C ASN A 651 -10.55 -13.12 -24.97
N TRP A 652 -10.19 -14.40 -24.95
CA TRP A 652 -8.86 -14.89 -25.33
C TRP A 652 -8.49 -14.61 -26.80
N ASP A 653 -9.47 -14.50 -27.69
CA ASP A 653 -9.21 -14.15 -29.10
C ASP A 653 -8.75 -12.70 -29.23
N PHE A 654 -9.31 -11.79 -28.42
CA PHE A 654 -8.84 -10.42 -28.34
C PHE A 654 -7.41 -10.33 -27.81
N VAL A 655 -7.07 -11.10 -26.77
CA VAL A 655 -5.70 -11.19 -26.23
C VAL A 655 -4.73 -11.68 -27.34
N LYS A 656 -5.07 -12.75 -28.05
CA LYS A 656 -4.24 -13.25 -29.17
C LYS A 656 -4.05 -12.20 -30.27
N ARG A 657 -5.10 -11.45 -30.63
CA ARG A 657 -5.02 -10.38 -31.63
C ARG A 657 -4.10 -9.24 -31.19
N ARG A 658 -4.08 -8.85 -29.91
CA ARG A 658 -3.14 -7.85 -29.39
C ARG A 658 -1.67 -8.22 -29.64
N ASN A 659 -1.33 -9.50 -29.48
CA ASN A 659 0.03 -10.00 -29.74
C ASN A 659 0.46 -9.80 -31.20
N ILE A 660 -0.51 -9.78 -32.12
CA ILE A 660 -0.28 -9.61 -33.55
C ILE A 660 -0.26 -8.12 -33.93
N PHE A 661 -1.21 -7.33 -33.42
CA PHE A 661 -1.34 -5.91 -33.78
C PHE A 661 -0.31 -5.01 -33.11
N GLY A 662 0.21 -5.36 -31.91
CA GLY A 662 1.19 -4.48 -31.25
C GLY A 662 2.49 -4.31 -32.04
N PRO A 663 3.15 -5.37 -32.55
CA PRO A 663 4.32 -5.22 -33.43
C PRO A 663 4.00 -4.42 -34.71
N VAL A 664 2.78 -4.57 -35.24
CA VAL A 664 2.33 -3.80 -36.41
C VAL A 664 2.25 -2.32 -36.09
N ILE A 665 1.64 -1.94 -34.96
CA ILE A 665 1.54 -0.54 -34.51
C ILE A 665 2.93 0.08 -34.35
N LYS A 666 3.88 -0.66 -33.75
CA LYS A 666 5.27 -0.20 -33.56
C LYS A 666 5.93 0.12 -34.90
N LYS A 667 5.86 -0.81 -35.86
CA LYS A 667 6.43 -0.63 -37.20
C LYS A 667 5.73 0.47 -38.00
N MET A 668 4.41 0.62 -37.88
CA MET A 668 3.69 1.72 -38.51
C MET A 668 4.17 3.08 -38.00
N PHE A 669 4.36 3.21 -36.68
CA PHE A 669 4.88 4.43 -36.08
C PHE A 669 6.29 4.76 -36.57
N GLU A 670 7.22 3.79 -36.52
CA GLU A 670 8.58 3.96 -37.05
C GLU A 670 8.58 4.27 -38.56
N GLY A 671 7.63 3.70 -39.31
CA GLY A 671 7.40 3.99 -40.72
C GLY A 671 7.05 5.47 -40.95
N LEU A 672 6.10 6.00 -40.18
CA LEU A 672 5.68 7.40 -40.23
C LEU A 672 6.80 8.36 -39.84
N GLN A 673 7.57 8.04 -38.80
CA GLN A 673 8.77 8.81 -38.42
C GLN A 673 9.74 8.91 -39.60
N GLY A 674 10.00 7.80 -40.29
CA GLY A 674 10.88 7.76 -41.45
C GLY A 674 10.36 8.61 -42.63
N VAL A 675 9.05 8.74 -42.81
CA VAL A 675 8.48 9.65 -43.82
C VAL A 675 8.75 11.10 -43.42
N ILE A 676 8.36 11.50 -42.22
CA ILE A 676 8.47 12.88 -41.73
C ILE A 676 9.93 13.34 -41.74
N LEU A 677 10.85 12.53 -41.21
CA LEU A 677 12.27 12.85 -41.23
C LEU A 677 12.84 12.84 -42.65
N GLY A 678 12.33 11.96 -43.53
CA GLY A 678 12.66 11.96 -44.96
C GLY A 678 12.36 13.29 -45.61
N GLU A 679 11.13 13.78 -45.45
CA GLU A 679 10.66 15.08 -45.98
C GLU A 679 11.44 16.25 -45.38
N LEU A 680 11.58 16.30 -44.05
CA LEU A 680 12.33 17.38 -43.39
C LEU A 680 13.78 17.45 -43.87
N TYR A 681 14.47 16.30 -43.97
CA TYR A 681 15.84 16.25 -44.48
C TYR A 681 15.94 16.57 -45.98
N ALA A 682 14.89 16.35 -46.76
CA ALA A 682 14.83 16.79 -48.15
C ALA A 682 14.71 18.32 -48.24
N ILE A 683 13.83 18.93 -47.45
CA ILE A 683 13.62 20.40 -47.39
C ILE A 683 14.90 21.11 -46.93
N VAL A 684 15.61 20.59 -45.91
CA VAL A 684 16.90 21.14 -45.47
C VAL A 684 18.11 20.74 -46.35
N LYS A 685 17.86 20.19 -47.54
CA LYS A 685 18.86 19.85 -48.57
C LYS A 685 19.94 18.85 -48.09
N LYS A 686 19.55 17.86 -47.27
CA LYS A 686 20.37 16.71 -46.82
C LYS A 686 19.92 15.40 -47.48
N PRO A 687 20.19 15.18 -48.78
CA PRO A 687 19.61 14.07 -49.57
C PRO A 687 20.00 12.67 -49.08
N SER A 688 21.20 12.49 -48.51
CA SER A 688 21.63 11.19 -47.96
C SER A 688 20.83 10.78 -46.73
N LYS A 689 20.56 11.71 -45.81
CA LYS A 689 19.70 11.49 -44.64
C LYS A 689 18.25 11.28 -45.06
N ALA A 690 17.76 12.05 -46.04
CA ALA A 690 16.41 11.88 -46.57
C ALA A 690 16.20 10.47 -47.15
N SER A 691 17.09 10.03 -48.06
CA SER A 691 17.05 8.70 -48.68
C SER A 691 17.13 7.57 -47.65
N SER A 692 17.99 7.70 -46.63
CA SER A 692 18.08 6.72 -45.54
C SER A 692 16.75 6.58 -44.79
N ASN A 693 16.08 7.68 -44.47
CA ASN A 693 14.82 7.65 -43.73
C ASN A 693 13.65 7.12 -44.56
N TYR A 694 13.53 7.48 -45.84
CA TYR A 694 12.56 6.87 -46.75
C TYR A 694 12.77 5.37 -46.92
N THR A 695 14.03 4.91 -46.99
CA THR A 695 14.34 3.48 -47.12
C THR A 695 13.89 2.72 -45.87
N LYS A 696 14.17 3.24 -44.67
CA LYS A 696 13.67 2.67 -43.41
C LYS A 696 12.14 2.63 -43.37
N SER A 697 11.50 3.72 -43.78
CA SER A 697 10.04 3.84 -43.83
C SER A 697 9.41 2.79 -44.74
N SER A 698 9.89 2.69 -45.98
CA SER A 698 9.42 1.71 -46.97
C SER A 698 9.53 0.28 -46.47
N LYS A 699 10.65 -0.07 -45.84
CA LYS A 699 10.85 -1.39 -45.22
C LYS A 699 9.79 -1.66 -44.15
N ASN A 700 9.59 -0.72 -43.23
CA ASN A 700 8.64 -0.90 -42.13
C ASN A 700 7.19 -1.03 -42.63
N PHE A 701 6.77 -0.22 -43.60
CA PHE A 701 5.43 -0.34 -44.20
C PHE A 701 5.24 -1.64 -44.98
N TYR A 702 6.27 -2.13 -45.67
CA TYR A 702 6.22 -3.42 -46.35
C TYR A 702 6.00 -4.56 -45.34
N GLU A 703 6.76 -4.59 -44.24
CA GLU A 703 6.61 -5.60 -43.19
C GLU A 703 5.24 -5.53 -42.50
N VAL A 704 4.69 -4.32 -42.31
CA VAL A 704 3.31 -4.11 -41.83
C VAL A 704 2.30 -4.72 -42.79
N SER A 705 2.42 -4.40 -44.09
CA SER A 705 1.52 -4.91 -45.13
C SER A 705 1.55 -6.43 -45.21
N GLU A 706 2.73 -7.05 -45.14
CA GLU A 706 2.90 -8.50 -45.14
C GLU A 706 2.24 -9.14 -43.90
N THR A 707 2.46 -8.54 -42.72
CA THR A 707 1.90 -9.05 -41.46
C THR A 707 0.37 -8.96 -41.45
N LEU A 708 -0.20 -7.82 -41.88
CA LEU A 708 -1.65 -7.64 -41.96
C LEU A 708 -2.29 -8.51 -43.06
N GLY A 709 -1.61 -8.68 -44.19
CA GLY A 709 -2.07 -9.55 -45.28
C GLY A 709 -2.24 -11.01 -44.83
N ARG A 710 -1.28 -11.54 -44.06
CA ARG A 710 -1.35 -12.90 -43.48
C ARG A 710 -2.46 -13.12 -42.46
N ILE A 711 -3.05 -12.07 -41.90
CA ILE A 711 -4.17 -12.15 -40.94
C ILE A 711 -5.51 -12.13 -41.67
N ALA A 712 -5.57 -11.48 -42.84
CA ALA A 712 -6.77 -11.36 -43.64
C ALA A 712 -7.06 -12.61 -44.48
N GLU A 713 -6.03 -13.40 -44.77
CA GLU A 713 -6.09 -14.77 -45.32
C GLU A 713 -6.39 -15.80 -44.23
#